data_AF-A0A2H5Y133-F1
#
_entry.id   AF-A0A2H5Y133-F1
#
_cell.length_a   1.000
_cell.length_b   1.000
_cell.length_c   1.000
_cell.angle_alpha   90.00
_cell.angle_beta   90.00
_cell.angle_gamma   90.00
#
_symmetry.space_group_name_H-M   'P 1'
#
loop_
_entity.id
_entity.type
_entity.pdbx_description
1 polymer ?
#
loop_
_entity_poly.entity_id
_entity_poly.type
_entity_poly.pdbx_seq_one_letter_code
_entity_poly.pdbx_strand_id
1 'polypeptide(L)'
;MRTSLLYLCLLCCTCCLWHGCTSPRGVERPRGNLEPLNSSADDFAPSFHPNAPEELFFTSSRRGSEDLWSARFQTQAGTLTVHPPLLDSSGFGRWLSSFLANEGTVAFISPTEGIAAAQRIQTPQLQMTGGMDLFGFLFRDGAWHAFPLGETLNSPAWDAQPTVGRRGDTVLLIFASDRMVPLPGPEHGWSRPFANASTLLPQGDTLWGNADLYYAFRVGGRWSPARNLAEVPGGQLVNTPAHEYFPFLFCPEYRPRLLFASNRSGDFDLYLAELDVDFAHQRLAVRSVRALPKGVDTINSSFAELSPAIPPPHARPDSLRWLFFASNRDTLPRPGTDPRRVLRNVGGLDLYAFPIELECRPPRITYTVVVLDQENPARPLRQPVIELRDAQGTVRERRTAQQTSFELRPGEFYTVAGGSLYDSLSCHSPELQLIFYATPEGIPNRQQLSLSERSRTGAFAFTGVTADTTVWDTIWIRPVWYAPPQCRWMFSEMLRDPLRRSVPYYQTAFWEVNTSANLQRHLWLFRTSVYRDAGFIELHPDNQYFGYRSVEPAALRERRRQRYDRRVSEYRAFARIVDQNLQLLADSITHIILPRFLEYNARRGGQAKLIITLAAYSDVRPILRGDYRGSDTIAYISGSYDSTASHLRLTSVIIRPGASLVGADNDTLSKLRAYFGFRELLQYLQRDSLFAALRRQGQILLPTDVTTPAEFLRRSQQTPILVLAEGRQYDPTVVPRKWGYIDREDDFYELDIVRRLDVFVDLVEAQGSLLRKPPCCMP
;
A
#
# COMPACT_ATOMS: atom_id res chain seq x y z
N MET A 1 -70.54 -33.91 92.79
CA MET A 1 -71.28 -34.80 91.87
C MET A 1 -71.22 -34.18 90.48
N ARG A 2 -70.25 -34.59 89.64
CA ARG A 2 -70.48 -35.40 88.42
C ARG A 2 -71.71 -34.96 87.63
N THR A 3 -71.51 -34.05 86.67
CA THR A 3 -71.84 -34.14 85.22
C THR A 3 -72.08 -32.73 84.66
N SER A 4 -71.02 -32.00 84.29
CA SER A 4 -71.14 -30.80 83.43
C SER A 4 -69.90 -30.54 82.56
N LEU A 5 -68.98 -31.52 82.45
CA LEU A 5 -67.67 -31.32 81.79
C LEU A 5 -67.59 -31.84 80.34
N LEU A 6 -68.73 -32.13 79.69
CA LEU A 6 -68.72 -32.67 78.32
C LEU A 6 -69.32 -31.75 77.25
N TYR A 7 -69.89 -30.59 77.60
CA TYR A 7 -70.49 -29.67 76.62
C TYR A 7 -69.64 -28.42 76.29
N LEU A 8 -68.56 -28.15 77.03
CA LEU A 8 -67.68 -26.99 76.76
C LEU A 8 -66.49 -27.31 75.83
N CYS A 9 -66.15 -28.58 75.61
CA CYS A 9 -65.05 -28.96 74.70
C CYS A 9 -65.46 -29.04 73.21
N LEU A 10 -66.75 -29.09 72.89
CA LEU A 10 -67.23 -29.17 71.49
C LEU A 10 -67.54 -27.81 70.86
N LEU A 11 -67.63 -26.73 71.64
CA LEU A 11 -67.83 -25.37 71.14
C LEU A 11 -66.55 -24.54 70.99
N CYS A 12 -65.44 -24.93 71.64
CA CYS A 12 -64.12 -24.32 71.36
C CYS A 12 -63.39 -24.95 70.15
N CYS A 13 -63.76 -26.15 69.71
CA CYS A 13 -63.13 -26.79 68.55
C CYS A 13 -63.72 -26.38 67.19
N THR A 14 -64.90 -25.77 67.14
CA THR A 14 -65.54 -25.34 65.87
C THR A 14 -65.27 -23.89 65.50
N CYS A 15 -64.87 -23.01 66.44
CA CYS A 15 -64.38 -21.67 66.09
C CYS A 15 -62.91 -21.65 65.62
N CYS A 16 -62.10 -22.67 65.95
CA CYS A 16 -60.71 -22.76 65.47
C CYS A 16 -60.55 -23.43 64.09
N LEU A 17 -61.62 -23.99 63.51
CA LEU A 17 -61.57 -24.63 62.17
C LEU A 17 -62.06 -23.71 61.03
N TRP A 18 -62.47 -22.47 61.33
CA TRP A 18 -62.84 -21.46 60.33
C TRP A 18 -61.92 -20.23 60.31
N HIS A 19 -60.93 -20.19 61.20
CA HIS A 19 -59.74 -19.38 60.99
C HIS A 19 -58.60 -20.34 60.77
N GLY A 20 -58.49 -20.82 59.52
CA GLY A 20 -57.21 -21.31 59.05
C GLY A 20 -56.20 -20.20 59.30
N CYS A 21 -55.41 -20.33 60.37
CA CYS A 21 -54.15 -19.62 60.53
C CYS A 21 -53.28 -20.04 59.35
N THR A 22 -53.51 -19.43 58.18
CA THR A 22 -52.52 -19.38 57.12
C THR A 22 -51.35 -18.66 57.75
N SER A 23 -50.28 -19.40 58.04
CA SER A 23 -48.98 -18.77 58.32
C SER A 23 -48.77 -17.68 57.27
N PRO A 24 -48.30 -16.48 57.66
CA PRO A 24 -48.08 -15.41 56.71
C PRO A 24 -47.30 -15.97 55.53
N ARG A 25 -47.90 -15.93 54.33
CA ARG A 25 -47.24 -16.42 53.12
C ARG A 25 -45.92 -15.66 53.02
N GLY A 26 -44.81 -16.39 52.88
CA GLY A 26 -43.50 -15.75 52.75
C GLY A 26 -43.50 -14.82 51.55
N VAL A 27 -42.78 -13.70 51.62
CA VAL A 27 -42.65 -12.80 50.47
C VAL A 27 -41.44 -13.25 49.64
N GLU A 28 -41.64 -13.39 48.35
CA GLU A 28 -40.60 -13.60 47.35
C GLU A 28 -40.48 -12.32 46.51
N ARG A 29 -39.25 -11.93 46.15
CA ARG A 29 -39.03 -10.75 45.31
C ARG A 29 -39.01 -11.14 43.83
N PRO A 30 -39.61 -10.32 42.94
CA PRO A 30 -39.50 -10.56 41.50
C PRO A 30 -38.04 -10.57 41.06
N ARG A 31 -37.72 -11.33 40.00
CA ARG A 31 -36.34 -11.46 39.53
C ARG A 31 -35.75 -10.08 39.19
N GLY A 32 -34.50 -9.88 39.60
CA GLY A 32 -33.76 -8.64 39.34
C GLY A 32 -34.10 -7.49 40.28
N ASN A 33 -35.06 -7.65 41.21
CA ASN A 33 -35.42 -6.64 42.20
C ASN A 33 -34.23 -6.33 43.11
N LEU A 34 -33.92 -5.05 43.30
CA LEU A 34 -32.84 -4.58 44.16
C LEU A 34 -33.34 -4.30 45.57
N GLU A 35 -33.88 -5.31 46.27
CA GLU A 35 -34.51 -5.18 47.59
C GLU A 35 -33.72 -4.35 48.61
N PRO A 36 -32.37 -4.45 48.74
CA PRO A 36 -31.63 -3.61 49.68
C PRO A 36 -31.64 -2.11 49.36
N LEU A 37 -31.96 -1.74 48.11
CA LEU A 37 -32.11 -0.36 47.67
C LEU A 37 -33.53 0.15 47.81
N ASN A 38 -34.49 -0.71 47.49
CA ASN A 38 -35.89 -0.35 47.40
C ASN A 38 -36.52 -0.07 48.77
N SER A 39 -37.59 0.69 48.76
CA SER A 39 -38.33 1.16 49.92
C SER A 39 -39.83 0.96 49.71
N SER A 40 -40.66 1.25 50.70
CA SER A 40 -42.12 1.20 50.53
C SER A 40 -42.66 2.35 49.66
N ALA A 41 -41.80 3.27 49.23
CA ALA A 41 -42.10 4.42 48.39
C ALA A 41 -41.70 4.13 46.93
N ASP A 42 -41.82 5.12 46.04
CA ASP A 42 -41.34 4.99 44.67
C ASP A 42 -39.83 5.26 44.61
N ASP A 43 -39.09 4.32 44.03
CA ASP A 43 -37.66 4.35 43.79
C ASP A 43 -37.38 4.22 42.29
N PHE A 44 -36.88 5.29 41.66
CA PHE A 44 -36.81 5.40 40.20
C PHE A 44 -35.68 6.33 39.71
N ALA A 45 -35.58 6.49 38.39
CA ALA A 45 -34.59 7.36 37.74
C ALA A 45 -33.12 7.06 38.12
N PRO A 46 -32.65 5.81 37.94
CA PRO A 46 -31.25 5.47 38.14
C PRO A 46 -30.34 6.31 37.23
N SER A 47 -29.23 6.80 37.77
CA SER A 47 -28.20 7.55 37.05
C SER A 47 -26.82 7.30 37.66
N PHE A 48 -25.76 7.59 36.91
CA PHE A 48 -24.39 7.28 37.31
C PHE A 48 -23.47 8.47 37.10
N HIS A 49 -22.63 8.75 38.10
CA HIS A 49 -21.59 9.77 37.98
C HIS A 49 -20.38 9.21 37.19
N PRO A 50 -19.82 9.94 36.21
CA PRO A 50 -18.75 9.43 35.35
C PRO A 50 -17.48 8.96 36.08
N ASN A 51 -17.15 9.59 37.22
CA ASN A 51 -15.97 9.23 38.04
C ASN A 51 -16.26 8.20 39.14
N ALA A 52 -17.53 7.87 39.38
CA ALA A 52 -17.94 6.92 40.41
C ALA A 52 -18.88 5.88 39.77
N PRO A 53 -18.35 5.03 38.86
CA PRO A 53 -19.18 4.10 38.09
C PRO A 53 -19.88 3.04 38.95
N GLU A 54 -19.42 2.83 40.19
CA GLU A 54 -20.01 1.92 41.17
C GLU A 54 -21.01 2.63 42.12
N GLU A 55 -21.26 3.91 41.91
CA GLU A 55 -22.24 4.70 42.66
C GLU A 55 -23.46 4.96 41.80
N LEU A 56 -24.57 4.33 42.19
CA LEU A 56 -25.89 4.52 41.62
C LEU A 56 -26.59 5.66 42.35
N PHE A 57 -26.98 6.69 41.61
CA PHE A 57 -27.89 7.73 42.08
C PHE A 57 -29.29 7.40 41.63
N PHE A 58 -30.30 7.64 42.46
CA PHE A 58 -31.69 7.40 42.12
C PHE A 58 -32.59 8.28 42.98
N THR A 59 -33.82 8.46 42.57
CA THR A 59 -34.78 9.29 43.28
C THR A 59 -35.75 8.44 44.07
N SER A 60 -36.05 8.89 45.28
CA SER A 60 -36.90 8.16 46.21
C SER A 60 -37.77 9.09 47.03
N SER A 61 -39.04 8.73 47.20
CA SER A 61 -39.97 9.41 48.10
C SER A 61 -40.01 8.82 49.53
N ARG A 62 -38.99 8.04 49.92
CA ARG A 62 -38.92 7.34 51.23
C ARG A 62 -38.96 8.23 52.48
N ARG A 63 -38.82 9.56 52.33
CA ARG A 63 -38.96 10.55 53.42
C ARG A 63 -40.22 11.42 53.30
N GLY A 64 -41.12 11.11 52.38
CA GLY A 64 -42.32 11.91 52.08
C GLY A 64 -42.08 13.05 51.07
N SER A 65 -40.85 13.21 50.58
CA SER A 65 -40.44 14.09 49.48
C SER A 65 -39.56 13.30 48.51
N GLU A 66 -39.65 13.60 47.21
CA GLU A 66 -38.73 13.09 46.19
C GLU A 66 -37.34 13.67 46.43
N ASP A 67 -36.43 12.84 46.92
CA ASP A 67 -35.05 13.20 47.22
C ASP A 67 -34.08 12.33 46.40
N LEU A 68 -32.85 12.82 46.19
CA LEU A 68 -31.79 12.04 45.57
C LEU A 68 -31.08 11.17 46.62
N TRP A 69 -30.97 9.89 46.31
CA TRP A 69 -30.28 8.89 47.11
C TRP A 69 -29.14 8.31 46.30
N SER A 70 -28.08 7.89 47.00
CA SER A 70 -27.01 7.12 46.38
C SER A 70 -26.82 5.78 47.07
N ALA A 71 -26.41 4.80 46.28
CA ALA A 71 -26.04 3.49 46.76
C ALA A 71 -24.82 2.99 45.99
N ARG A 72 -23.98 2.22 46.69
CA ARG A 72 -22.87 1.52 46.04
C ARG A 72 -23.30 0.15 45.59
N PHE A 73 -22.80 -0.27 44.43
CA PHE A 73 -22.98 -1.62 43.94
C PHE A 73 -21.65 -2.20 43.47
N GLN A 74 -21.54 -3.52 43.46
CA GLN A 74 -20.37 -4.24 42.98
C GLN A 74 -20.80 -5.35 42.04
N THR A 75 -20.04 -5.56 40.97
CA THR A 75 -20.26 -6.67 40.03
C THR A 75 -19.13 -7.68 40.15
N GLN A 76 -19.42 -8.89 40.63
CA GLN A 76 -18.43 -9.97 40.77
C GLN A 76 -18.95 -11.26 40.15
N ALA A 77 -18.18 -11.83 39.21
CA ALA A 77 -18.48 -13.11 38.54
C ALA A 77 -19.92 -13.21 38.00
N GLY A 78 -20.44 -12.13 37.40
CA GLY A 78 -21.81 -12.09 36.86
C GLY A 78 -22.91 -11.95 37.91
N THR A 79 -22.56 -11.67 39.16
CA THR A 79 -23.50 -11.34 40.25
C THR A 79 -23.41 -9.86 40.59
N LEU A 80 -24.56 -9.24 40.85
CA LEU A 80 -24.67 -7.85 41.31
C LEU A 80 -24.96 -7.84 42.81
N THR A 81 -24.14 -7.14 43.59
CA THR A 81 -24.35 -6.90 45.02
C THR A 81 -24.59 -5.41 45.22
N VAL A 82 -25.60 -5.05 46.00
CA VAL A 82 -25.97 -3.64 46.30
C VAL A 82 -25.89 -3.39 47.80
N HIS A 83 -25.36 -2.23 48.19
CA HIS A 83 -25.32 -1.78 49.58
C HIS A 83 -26.55 -0.92 49.90
N PRO A 84 -27.02 -0.87 51.17
CA PRO A 84 -28.12 0.00 51.55
C PRO A 84 -27.88 1.45 51.14
N PRO A 85 -28.93 2.17 50.72
CA PRO A 85 -28.78 3.54 50.24
C PRO A 85 -28.47 4.49 51.39
N LEU A 86 -27.62 5.46 51.10
CA LEU A 86 -27.32 6.58 51.98
C LEU A 86 -27.99 7.82 51.40
N LEU A 87 -28.49 8.69 52.28
CA LEU A 87 -28.86 10.03 51.85
C LEU A 87 -27.58 10.71 51.33
N ASP A 88 -27.60 11.21 50.10
CA ASP A 88 -26.45 11.95 49.61
C ASP A 88 -26.35 13.29 50.35
N SER A 89 -25.46 13.33 51.35
CA SER A 89 -25.15 14.52 52.13
C SER A 89 -24.01 15.34 51.54
N SER A 90 -23.54 15.00 50.33
CA SER A 90 -22.57 15.81 49.60
C SER A 90 -23.17 17.18 49.25
N GLY A 91 -22.30 18.11 48.82
CA GLY A 91 -22.78 19.38 48.26
C GLY A 91 -23.71 19.19 47.05
N PHE A 92 -23.62 18.04 46.36
CA PHE A 92 -24.46 17.67 45.23
C PHE A 92 -25.87 17.26 45.67
N GLY A 93 -25.96 16.28 46.58
CA GLY A 93 -27.25 15.81 47.11
C GLY A 93 -28.02 16.90 47.84
N ARG A 94 -27.35 17.75 48.65
CA ARG A 94 -28.00 18.93 49.26
C ARG A 94 -28.53 19.94 48.24
N TRP A 95 -27.83 20.11 47.12
CA TRP A 95 -28.24 21.01 46.04
C TRP A 95 -29.43 20.42 45.28
N LEU A 96 -29.41 19.13 44.93
CA LEU A 96 -30.52 18.47 44.24
C LEU A 96 -31.78 18.34 45.11
N SER A 97 -31.65 18.08 46.40
CA SER A 97 -32.79 18.10 47.33
C SER A 97 -33.38 19.49 47.58
N SER A 98 -32.78 20.57 47.07
CA SER A 98 -33.37 21.92 47.11
C SER A 98 -34.39 22.19 45.99
N PHE A 99 -34.50 21.27 45.03
CA PHE A 99 -35.56 21.23 44.03
C PHE A 99 -36.83 20.63 44.66
N LEU A 100 -37.93 21.38 44.68
CA LEU A 100 -39.22 20.87 45.14
C LEU A 100 -39.90 20.17 43.94
N ALA A 101 -40.16 18.87 44.06
CA ALA A 101 -40.69 17.98 43.00
C ALA A 101 -39.73 17.80 41.81
N ASN A 102 -38.83 16.81 41.93
CA ASN A 102 -37.87 16.41 40.91
C ASN A 102 -38.24 14.98 40.49
N GLU A 103 -38.47 14.76 39.20
CA GLU A 103 -38.62 13.42 38.62
C GLU A 103 -37.32 12.61 38.54
N GLY A 104 -36.28 13.12 39.19
CA GLY A 104 -35.15 12.35 39.61
C GLY A 104 -34.08 12.08 38.57
N THR A 105 -34.23 12.66 37.39
CA THR A 105 -33.36 12.39 36.25
C THR A 105 -32.21 13.38 36.18
N VAL A 106 -30.99 12.84 36.21
CA VAL A 106 -29.75 13.60 36.12
C VAL A 106 -28.88 13.04 35.00
N ALA A 107 -28.35 13.94 34.17
CA ALA A 107 -27.44 13.62 33.08
C ALA A 107 -26.11 14.34 33.26
N PHE A 108 -25.03 13.60 33.52
CA PHE A 108 -23.70 14.18 33.66
C PHE A 108 -23.02 14.36 32.30
N ILE A 109 -22.60 15.58 31.98
CA ILE A 109 -21.79 15.90 30.80
C ILE A 109 -20.30 15.60 31.08
N SER A 110 -19.88 15.84 32.32
CA SER A 110 -18.54 15.59 32.83
C SER A 110 -18.58 15.37 34.34
N PRO A 111 -17.46 15.03 35.00
CA PRO A 111 -17.41 14.93 36.46
C PRO A 111 -17.75 16.22 37.21
N THR A 112 -17.76 17.36 36.55
CA THR A 112 -18.02 18.67 37.16
C THR A 112 -19.18 19.40 36.51
N GLU A 113 -19.92 18.77 35.60
CA GLU A 113 -20.98 19.45 34.85
C GLU A 113 -22.10 18.47 34.48
N GLY A 114 -23.35 18.89 34.59
CA GLY A 114 -24.49 18.09 34.16
C GLY A 114 -25.78 18.90 34.01
N ILE A 115 -26.87 18.17 33.76
CA ILE A 115 -28.22 18.69 33.56
C ILE A 115 -29.20 17.89 34.42
N ALA A 116 -30.14 18.57 35.06
CA ALA A 116 -31.25 17.97 35.81
C ALA A 116 -32.56 18.67 35.44
N ALA A 117 -33.70 18.02 35.69
CA ALA A 117 -35.02 18.61 35.53
C ALA A 117 -35.62 18.98 36.90
N ALA A 118 -36.35 20.08 36.98
CA ALA A 118 -37.03 20.46 38.22
C ALA A 118 -38.31 21.25 37.96
N GLN A 119 -39.34 21.04 38.79
CA GLN A 119 -40.61 21.77 38.72
C GLN A 119 -40.60 23.06 39.55
N ARG A 120 -39.83 23.12 40.64
CA ARG A 120 -39.67 24.31 41.48
C ARG A 120 -38.26 24.35 42.09
N ILE A 121 -37.73 25.56 42.23
CA ILE A 121 -36.44 25.79 42.90
C ILE A 121 -36.64 26.76 44.06
N GLN A 122 -36.08 26.46 45.23
CA GLN A 122 -36.08 27.37 46.37
C GLN A 122 -35.15 28.58 46.21
N THR A 123 -34.40 28.69 45.10
CA THR A 123 -33.48 29.81 44.84
C THR A 123 -34.16 30.94 44.05
N PRO A 124 -34.35 32.15 44.63
CA PRO A 124 -35.08 33.25 43.98
C PRO A 124 -34.47 33.78 42.67
N GLN A 125 -33.23 33.40 42.37
CA GLN A 125 -32.46 33.87 41.21
C GLN A 125 -32.68 33.02 39.95
N LEU A 126 -33.34 31.86 40.08
CA LEU A 126 -33.58 30.95 38.96
C LEU A 126 -35.04 31.09 38.52
N GLN A 127 -35.24 31.62 37.33
CA GLN A 127 -36.56 31.76 36.73
C GLN A 127 -36.94 30.47 36.00
N MET A 128 -38.16 29.99 36.26
CA MET A 128 -38.80 28.89 35.55
C MET A 128 -39.45 29.42 34.27
N THR A 129 -39.39 28.65 33.19
CA THR A 129 -40.05 28.93 31.91
C THR A 129 -41.43 28.27 31.86
N GLY A 130 -41.56 27.04 32.36
CA GLY A 130 -42.76 26.21 32.27
C GLY A 130 -43.07 25.37 33.50
N GLY A 131 -43.76 24.25 33.28
CA GLY A 131 -44.23 23.34 34.34
C GLY A 131 -43.13 22.43 34.89
N MET A 132 -42.09 22.18 34.10
CA MET A 132 -40.82 21.56 34.49
C MET A 132 -39.74 22.04 33.52
N ASP A 133 -38.59 22.46 34.06
CA ASP A 133 -37.49 23.06 33.29
C ASP A 133 -36.21 22.23 33.45
N LEU A 134 -35.37 22.25 32.41
CA LEU A 134 -34.00 21.75 32.46
C LEU A 134 -33.06 22.83 33.03
N PHE A 135 -32.23 22.42 33.99
CA PHE A 135 -31.22 23.24 34.64
C PHE A 135 -29.83 22.65 34.42
N GLY A 136 -28.89 23.50 34.03
CA GLY A 136 -27.48 23.15 34.00
C GLY A 136 -26.89 23.29 35.40
N PHE A 137 -25.91 22.46 35.71
CA PHE A 137 -25.15 22.56 36.96
C PHE A 137 -23.65 22.40 36.74
N LEU A 138 -22.86 23.15 37.50
CA LEU A 138 -21.40 23.17 37.42
C LEU A 138 -20.79 23.10 38.81
N PHE A 139 -19.82 22.20 39.01
CA PHE A 139 -19.00 22.15 40.20
C PHE A 139 -17.83 23.14 40.07
N ARG A 140 -17.86 24.19 40.88
CA ARG A 140 -16.84 25.25 40.90
C ARG A 140 -16.66 25.79 42.31
N ASP A 141 -15.42 26.08 42.69
CA ASP A 141 -15.07 26.67 43.99
C ASP A 141 -15.56 25.81 45.19
N GLY A 142 -15.53 24.48 45.02
CA GLY A 142 -15.92 23.52 46.05
C GLY A 142 -17.43 23.32 46.24
N ALA A 143 -18.27 23.93 45.40
CA ALA A 143 -19.73 23.82 45.47
C ALA A 143 -20.36 23.62 44.09
N TRP A 144 -21.59 23.11 44.06
CA TRP A 144 -22.41 23.00 42.85
C TRP A 144 -23.23 24.27 42.65
N HIS A 145 -23.26 24.78 41.42
CA HIS A 145 -24.00 25.98 41.02
C HIS A 145 -24.98 25.62 39.92
N ALA A 146 -26.26 25.96 40.11
CA ALA A 146 -27.31 25.82 39.09
C ALA A 146 -27.37 27.06 38.18
N PHE A 147 -27.76 26.86 36.94
CA PHE A 147 -28.13 27.95 36.04
C PHE A 147 -29.26 27.51 35.09
N PRO A 148 -30.15 28.42 34.68
CA PRO A 148 -31.21 28.09 33.73
C PRO A 148 -30.59 27.84 32.36
N LEU A 149 -31.12 26.88 31.61
CA LEU A 149 -30.73 26.64 30.22
C LEU A 149 -31.46 27.56 29.23
N GLY A 150 -32.44 28.32 29.71
CA GLY A 150 -33.16 29.37 28.99
C GLY A 150 -34.12 28.83 27.92
N GLU A 151 -34.85 29.74 27.29
CA GLU A 151 -35.92 29.45 26.31
C GLU A 151 -35.42 28.75 25.02
N THR A 152 -34.10 28.63 24.83
CA THR A 152 -33.53 27.84 23.72
C THR A 152 -33.78 26.34 23.93
N LEU A 153 -33.72 25.89 25.18
CA LEU A 153 -33.95 24.50 25.56
C LEU A 153 -35.28 24.31 26.29
N ASN A 154 -35.61 25.18 27.25
CA ASN A 154 -36.86 25.11 28.00
C ASN A 154 -38.02 25.74 27.23
N SER A 155 -39.22 25.31 27.56
CA SER A 155 -40.48 25.76 27.01
C SER A 155 -41.52 25.98 28.13
N PRO A 156 -42.68 26.61 27.84
CA PRO A 156 -43.77 26.69 28.82
C PRO A 156 -44.39 25.34 29.20
N ALA A 157 -44.01 24.25 28.52
CA ALA A 157 -44.52 22.91 28.78
C ALA A 157 -43.72 22.20 29.89
N TRP A 158 -43.81 20.88 29.93
CA TRP A 158 -42.97 20.03 30.76
C TRP A 158 -41.76 19.59 29.92
N ASP A 159 -40.54 19.94 30.34
CA ASP A 159 -39.28 19.54 29.73
C ASP A 159 -38.42 18.83 30.78
N ALA A 160 -38.21 17.52 30.59
CA ALA A 160 -37.67 16.68 31.65
C ALA A 160 -36.81 15.52 31.13
N GLN A 161 -36.27 14.73 32.06
CA GLN A 161 -35.67 13.43 31.76
C GLN A 161 -34.50 13.52 30.77
N PRO A 162 -33.46 14.34 31.06
CA PRO A 162 -32.35 14.54 30.16
C PRO A 162 -31.45 13.31 30.10
N THR A 163 -30.79 13.13 28.95
CA THR A 163 -29.59 12.31 28.78
C THR A 163 -28.62 13.02 27.85
N VAL A 164 -27.32 12.76 28.02
CA VAL A 164 -26.28 13.45 27.27
C VAL A 164 -25.23 12.50 26.71
N GLY A 165 -24.67 12.87 25.56
CA GLY A 165 -23.50 12.22 24.96
C GLY A 165 -22.49 13.25 24.52
N ARG A 166 -21.20 12.97 24.72
CA ARG A 166 -20.13 13.89 24.40
C ARG A 166 -19.15 13.28 23.41
N ARG A 167 -18.76 14.06 22.39
CA ARG A 167 -17.66 13.74 21.49
C ARG A 167 -16.81 14.99 21.24
N GLY A 168 -15.60 15.00 21.80
CA GLY A 168 -14.77 16.20 21.83
C GLY A 168 -15.45 17.32 22.63
N ASP A 169 -15.61 18.49 21.99
CA ASP A 169 -16.26 19.67 22.59
C ASP A 169 -17.75 19.78 22.26
N THR A 170 -18.29 18.84 21.49
CA THR A 170 -19.72 18.79 21.18
C THR A 170 -20.46 17.90 22.18
N VAL A 171 -21.60 18.39 22.68
CA VAL A 171 -22.54 17.63 23.52
C VAL A 171 -23.85 17.47 22.76
N LEU A 172 -24.40 16.26 22.73
CA LEU A 172 -25.76 15.96 22.32
C LEU A 172 -26.61 15.79 23.58
N LEU A 173 -27.70 16.54 23.69
CA LEU A 173 -28.73 16.39 24.71
C LEU A 173 -29.96 15.78 24.06
N ILE A 174 -30.55 14.77 24.69
CA ILE A 174 -31.87 14.22 24.36
C ILE A 174 -32.71 14.25 25.63
N PHE A 175 -33.97 14.67 25.55
CA PHE A 175 -34.85 14.84 26.71
C PHE A 175 -36.31 14.62 26.31
N ALA A 176 -37.18 14.34 27.27
CA ALA A 176 -38.61 14.18 27.05
C ALA A 176 -39.32 15.54 27.20
N SER A 177 -40.34 15.80 26.38
CA SER A 177 -41.07 17.07 26.44
C SER A 177 -42.51 16.98 25.94
N ASP A 178 -43.36 17.76 26.59
CA ASP A 178 -44.76 18.04 26.24
C ASP A 178 -44.89 19.32 25.38
N ARG A 179 -43.80 19.78 24.76
CA ARG A 179 -43.84 20.98 23.91
C ARG A 179 -44.80 20.81 22.73
N MET A 180 -45.63 21.83 22.52
CA MET A 180 -46.60 21.85 21.43
C MET A 180 -45.96 21.72 20.05
N VAL A 181 -46.38 20.70 19.30
CA VAL A 181 -46.14 20.60 17.86
C VAL A 181 -47.33 21.22 17.08
N PRO A 182 -47.10 22.17 16.16
CA PRO A 182 -48.18 22.85 15.43
C PRO A 182 -49.06 21.90 14.60
N LEU A 183 -48.46 20.88 13.98
CA LEU A 183 -49.12 19.88 13.15
C LEU A 183 -48.64 18.49 13.57
N PRO A 184 -49.42 17.73 14.36
CA PRO A 184 -49.01 16.40 14.78
C PRO A 184 -48.96 15.45 13.59
N GLY A 185 -47.95 14.60 13.55
CA GLY A 185 -47.77 13.62 12.48
C GLY A 185 -46.37 13.00 12.49
N PRO A 186 -46.14 11.93 11.69
CA PRO A 186 -44.87 11.21 11.69
C PRO A 186 -43.64 12.10 11.45
N GLU A 187 -43.78 13.19 10.69
CA GLU A 187 -42.65 14.08 10.33
C GLU A 187 -42.42 15.22 11.33
N HIS A 188 -43.33 15.43 12.28
CA HIS A 188 -43.32 16.58 13.20
C HIS A 188 -43.40 16.21 14.67
N GLY A 189 -43.77 14.96 14.98
CA GLY A 189 -44.00 14.48 16.35
C GLY A 189 -45.47 14.58 16.75
N TRP A 190 -45.76 14.21 18.00
CA TRP A 190 -47.11 14.13 18.56
C TRP A 190 -47.26 14.92 19.88
N SER A 191 -46.18 15.56 20.34
CA SER A 191 -46.12 16.21 21.65
C SER A 191 -47.08 17.39 21.86
N ARG A 192 -47.65 17.49 23.07
CA ARG A 192 -48.66 18.49 23.44
C ARG A 192 -48.56 18.91 24.91
N PRO A 193 -48.77 20.20 25.21
CA PRO A 193 -48.70 20.70 26.57
C PRO A 193 -49.93 20.17 27.32
N PHE A 194 -49.70 19.46 28.42
CA PHE A 194 -50.68 18.94 29.39
C PHE A 194 -51.25 17.54 29.11
N ALA A 195 -51.18 16.68 30.13
CA ALA A 195 -51.96 15.46 30.22
C ALA A 195 -53.46 15.77 30.07
N ASN A 196 -54.12 15.04 29.17
CA ASN A 196 -55.54 15.21 28.79
C ASN A 196 -55.87 16.41 27.87
N ALA A 197 -54.88 17.16 27.36
CA ALA A 197 -55.15 18.06 26.23
C ALA A 197 -55.55 17.22 25.02
N SER A 198 -56.65 17.56 24.33
CA SER A 198 -57.10 16.81 23.17
C SER A 198 -57.19 17.64 21.89
N THR A 199 -56.88 17.02 20.75
CA THR A 199 -57.06 17.63 19.43
C THR A 199 -57.78 16.66 18.50
N LEU A 200 -58.72 17.18 17.72
CA LEU A 200 -59.34 16.46 16.63
C LEU A 200 -58.40 16.49 15.42
N LEU A 201 -57.95 15.33 14.96
CA LEU A 201 -57.17 15.16 13.74
C LEU A 201 -58.03 15.41 12.49
N PRO A 202 -57.43 15.76 11.34
CA PRO A 202 -58.16 15.93 10.08
C PRO A 202 -58.97 14.69 9.67
N GLN A 203 -58.58 13.49 10.11
CA GLN A 203 -59.32 12.24 9.88
C GLN A 203 -60.48 12.00 10.86
N GLY A 204 -60.69 12.85 11.87
CA GLY A 204 -61.75 12.74 12.87
C GLY A 204 -61.36 12.03 14.18
N ASP A 205 -60.11 11.56 14.30
CA ASP A 205 -59.62 10.94 15.52
C ASP A 205 -59.28 11.98 16.60
N THR A 206 -59.52 11.67 17.87
CA THR A 206 -59.12 12.52 19.00
C THR A 206 -57.82 12.00 19.61
N LEU A 207 -56.74 12.79 19.53
CA LEU A 207 -55.51 12.52 20.25
C LEU A 207 -55.55 13.16 21.63
N TRP A 208 -54.95 12.52 22.61
CA TRP A 208 -54.73 13.04 23.96
C TRP A 208 -53.25 13.37 24.15
N GLY A 209 -52.93 14.30 25.06
CA GLY A 209 -51.59 14.86 25.21
C GLY A 209 -50.50 13.79 25.36
N ASN A 210 -49.42 13.95 24.61
CA ASN A 210 -48.32 13.00 24.47
C ASN A 210 -46.97 13.66 24.81
N ALA A 211 -46.01 12.87 25.29
CA ALA A 211 -44.62 13.28 25.47
C ALA A 211 -43.77 12.69 24.34
N ASP A 212 -43.04 13.55 23.64
CA ASP A 212 -42.06 13.13 22.62
C ASP A 212 -40.64 13.32 23.15
N LEU A 213 -39.67 12.68 22.49
CA LEU A 213 -38.26 13.00 22.69
C LEU A 213 -37.82 14.16 21.80
N TYR A 214 -37.05 15.08 22.38
CA TYR A 214 -36.43 16.22 21.73
C TYR A 214 -34.91 16.13 21.85
N TYR A 215 -34.20 16.80 20.95
CA TYR A 215 -32.74 16.84 20.98
C TYR A 215 -32.18 18.24 20.72
N ALA A 216 -30.97 18.49 21.22
CA ALA A 216 -30.20 19.71 20.99
C ALA A 216 -28.69 19.42 21.02
N PHE A 217 -27.91 20.23 20.31
CA PHE A 217 -26.45 20.16 20.31
C PHE A 217 -25.87 21.36 21.05
N ARG A 218 -24.81 21.13 21.84
CA ARG A 218 -23.95 22.19 22.36
C ARG A 218 -22.62 22.18 21.61
N VAL A 219 -22.31 23.25 20.90
CA VAL A 219 -21.03 23.43 20.19
C VAL A 219 -20.41 24.75 20.64
N GLY A 220 -19.14 24.71 21.08
CA GLY A 220 -18.45 25.91 21.58
C GLY A 220 -19.17 26.58 22.76
N GLY A 221 -19.82 25.78 23.62
CA GLY A 221 -20.56 26.24 24.80
C GLY A 221 -21.96 26.80 24.52
N ARG A 222 -22.43 26.84 23.26
CA ARG A 222 -23.77 27.34 22.91
C ARG A 222 -24.69 26.20 22.50
N TRP A 223 -25.90 26.19 23.06
CA TRP A 223 -26.95 25.25 22.69
C TRP A 223 -27.66 25.67 21.40
N SER A 224 -27.94 24.70 20.54
CA SER A 224 -28.92 24.86 19.46
C SER A 224 -30.35 24.80 20.01
N PRO A 225 -31.34 25.36 19.29
CA PRO A 225 -32.74 25.19 19.67
C PRO A 225 -33.12 23.72 19.76
N ALA A 226 -33.93 23.36 20.74
CA ALA A 226 -34.46 22.01 20.85
C ALA A 226 -35.37 21.68 19.66
N ARG A 227 -35.16 20.51 19.07
CA ARG A 227 -35.88 20.00 17.90
C ARG A 227 -36.56 18.67 18.20
N ASN A 228 -37.74 18.46 17.64
CA ASN A 228 -38.46 17.21 17.83
C ASN A 228 -37.69 16.08 17.12
N LEU A 229 -37.49 14.94 17.80
CA LEU A 229 -36.74 13.83 17.23
C LEU A 229 -37.45 13.23 16.00
N ALA A 230 -38.76 13.38 15.86
CA ALA A 230 -39.52 12.95 14.68
C ALA A 230 -39.07 13.64 13.38
N GLU A 231 -38.48 14.83 13.47
CA GLU A 231 -38.02 15.61 12.30
C GLU A 231 -36.73 15.05 11.67
N VAL A 232 -36.05 14.10 12.32
CA VAL A 232 -34.84 13.50 11.77
C VAL A 232 -35.16 12.25 10.93
N PRO A 233 -34.30 11.85 9.98
CA PRO A 233 -34.51 10.61 9.24
C PRO A 233 -34.68 9.41 10.18
N GLY A 234 -35.82 8.72 10.08
CA GLY A 234 -36.18 7.58 10.92
C GLY A 234 -36.68 7.94 12.33
N GLY A 235 -36.74 9.22 12.68
CA GLY A 235 -37.16 9.72 13.99
C GLY A 235 -38.55 9.27 14.44
N GLN A 236 -39.46 9.07 13.49
CA GLN A 236 -40.82 8.54 13.69
C GLN A 236 -40.85 7.10 14.22
N LEU A 237 -39.72 6.38 14.17
CA LEU A 237 -39.59 5.08 14.82
C LEU A 237 -39.45 5.23 16.34
N VAL A 238 -38.95 6.38 16.81
CA VAL A 238 -38.84 6.73 18.22
C VAL A 238 -40.06 7.51 18.65
N ASN A 239 -40.36 8.68 18.08
CA ASN A 239 -41.53 9.46 18.49
C ASN A 239 -42.78 8.93 17.79
N THR A 240 -43.70 8.35 18.55
CA THR A 240 -44.93 7.74 18.04
C THR A 240 -46.15 8.46 18.62
N PRO A 241 -47.39 8.08 18.28
CA PRO A 241 -48.56 8.62 18.99
C PRO A 241 -48.63 8.24 20.48
N ALA A 242 -47.76 7.35 20.95
CA ALA A 242 -47.62 6.93 22.34
C ALA A 242 -46.58 7.78 23.07
N HIS A 243 -46.57 7.71 24.40
CA HIS A 243 -45.63 8.45 25.24
C HIS A 243 -44.24 7.86 25.15
N GLU A 244 -43.26 8.72 24.95
CA GLU A 244 -41.85 8.40 25.03
C GLU A 244 -41.18 9.15 26.21
N TYR A 245 -40.63 8.37 27.13
CA TYR A 245 -40.02 8.88 28.36
C TYR A 245 -38.63 8.29 28.59
N PHE A 246 -37.91 8.92 29.51
CA PHE A 246 -36.65 8.47 30.07
C PHE A 246 -35.61 8.02 29.02
N PRO A 247 -35.20 8.92 28.11
CA PRO A 247 -34.11 8.63 27.19
C PRO A 247 -32.81 8.35 27.98
N PHE A 248 -32.01 7.40 27.51
CA PHE A 248 -30.67 7.12 28.01
C PHE A 248 -29.73 6.82 26.84
N LEU A 249 -28.69 7.64 26.68
CA LEU A 249 -27.74 7.52 25.60
C LEU A 249 -26.55 6.62 25.98
N PHE A 250 -26.45 5.49 25.30
CA PHE A 250 -25.37 4.52 25.45
C PHE A 250 -24.33 4.68 24.33
N CYS A 251 -23.05 4.48 24.69
CA CYS A 251 -21.90 4.49 23.76
C CYS A 251 -21.81 5.71 22.80
N PRO A 252 -21.97 6.96 23.29
CA PRO A 252 -21.96 8.14 22.44
C PRO A 252 -20.65 8.36 21.66
N GLU A 253 -19.54 7.75 22.09
CA GLU A 253 -18.21 7.94 21.52
C GLU A 253 -17.98 7.15 20.22
N TYR A 254 -18.66 6.01 20.06
CA TYR A 254 -18.42 5.08 18.94
C TYR A 254 -19.69 4.77 18.15
N ARG A 255 -20.64 4.08 18.79
CA ARG A 255 -21.90 3.64 18.18
C ARG A 255 -23.06 4.05 19.09
N PRO A 256 -23.54 5.31 18.98
CA PRO A 256 -24.56 5.83 19.88
C PRO A 256 -25.86 5.04 19.77
N ARG A 257 -26.45 4.68 20.91
CA ARG A 257 -27.75 4.02 21.00
C ARG A 257 -28.61 4.70 22.05
N LEU A 258 -29.91 4.79 21.79
CA LEU A 258 -30.86 5.38 22.70
C LEU A 258 -31.72 4.27 23.32
N LEU A 259 -31.64 4.11 24.64
CA LEU A 259 -32.64 3.37 25.41
C LEU A 259 -33.74 4.35 25.82
N PHE A 260 -35.00 3.96 25.77
CA PHE A 260 -36.12 4.80 26.20
C PHE A 260 -37.33 3.94 26.57
N ALA A 261 -38.25 4.49 27.37
CA ALA A 261 -39.51 3.85 27.71
C ALA A 261 -40.63 4.34 26.77
N SER A 262 -41.49 3.45 26.30
CA SER A 262 -42.65 3.82 25.50
C SER A 262 -43.87 2.94 25.74
N ASN A 263 -45.06 3.54 25.79
CA ASN A 263 -46.32 2.82 25.99
C ASN A 263 -47.04 2.41 24.68
N ARG A 264 -46.32 2.39 23.55
CA ARG A 264 -46.87 2.01 22.23
C ARG A 264 -47.44 0.59 22.14
N SER A 265 -47.14 -0.25 23.12
CA SER A 265 -47.60 -1.64 23.26
C SER A 265 -48.70 -1.81 24.32
N GLY A 266 -49.21 -0.72 24.91
CA GLY A 266 -50.24 -0.71 25.95
C GLY A 266 -49.69 -0.41 27.35
N ASP A 267 -48.55 -1.00 27.70
CA ASP A 267 -47.77 -0.70 28.91
C ASP A 267 -46.43 -0.05 28.53
N PHE A 268 -45.79 0.68 29.45
CA PHE A 268 -44.45 1.22 29.21
C PHE A 268 -43.42 0.11 29.12
N ASP A 269 -42.96 -0.21 27.91
CA ASP A 269 -41.86 -1.13 27.64
C ASP A 269 -40.57 -0.34 27.36
N LEU A 270 -39.41 -0.93 27.61
CA LEU A 270 -38.11 -0.39 27.20
C LEU A 270 -37.78 -0.77 25.74
N TYR A 271 -37.31 0.22 24.99
CA TYR A 271 -36.90 0.11 23.60
C TYR A 271 -35.44 0.53 23.43
N LEU A 272 -34.79 0.00 22.40
CA LEU A 272 -33.44 0.35 21.97
C LEU A 272 -33.49 0.89 20.54
N ALA A 273 -33.01 2.11 20.33
CA ALA A 273 -32.81 2.72 19.03
C ALA A 273 -31.31 2.75 18.66
N GLU A 274 -30.97 2.37 17.43
CA GLU A 274 -29.63 2.58 16.86
C GLU A 274 -29.58 3.97 16.22
N LEU A 275 -28.63 4.81 16.63
CA LEU A 275 -28.51 6.18 16.13
C LEU A 275 -27.31 6.33 15.18
N ASP A 276 -27.44 7.23 14.22
CA ASP A 276 -26.33 7.80 13.47
C ASP A 276 -26.16 9.26 13.88
N VAL A 277 -25.01 9.60 14.47
CA VAL A 277 -24.76 10.94 15.02
C VAL A 277 -23.51 11.53 14.39
N ASP A 278 -23.72 12.58 13.61
CA ASP A 278 -22.66 13.42 13.10
C ASP A 278 -22.51 14.64 14.01
N PHE A 279 -21.63 14.51 15.01
CA PHE A 279 -21.32 15.57 15.96
C PHE A 279 -20.68 16.80 15.31
N ALA A 280 -20.04 16.66 14.14
CA ALA A 280 -19.38 17.77 13.44
C ALA A 280 -20.41 18.64 12.70
N HIS A 281 -21.37 18.00 12.02
CA HIS A 281 -22.41 18.69 11.27
C HIS A 281 -23.74 18.83 12.03
N GLN A 282 -23.78 18.44 13.30
CA GLN A 282 -24.97 18.48 14.17
C GLN A 282 -26.17 17.74 13.55
N ARG A 283 -25.90 16.58 12.93
CA ARG A 283 -26.94 15.75 12.33
C ARG A 283 -27.17 14.49 13.16
N LEU A 284 -28.42 14.08 13.18
CA LEU A 284 -28.90 12.91 13.89
C LEU A 284 -29.83 12.15 12.94
N ALA A 285 -29.78 10.83 12.97
CA ALA A 285 -30.75 9.96 12.32
C ALA A 285 -30.97 8.71 13.18
N VAL A 286 -32.16 8.13 13.08
CA VAL A 286 -32.51 6.87 13.71
C VAL A 286 -32.50 5.78 12.65
N ARG A 287 -31.72 4.72 12.86
CA ARG A 287 -31.60 3.61 11.90
C ARG A 287 -32.63 2.53 12.12
N SER A 288 -32.88 2.19 13.38
CA SER A 288 -33.82 1.14 13.77
C SER A 288 -34.24 1.33 15.22
N VAL A 289 -35.40 0.79 15.57
CA VAL A 289 -35.93 0.71 16.94
C VAL A 289 -36.44 -0.70 17.17
N ARG A 290 -36.14 -1.27 18.34
CA ARG A 290 -36.66 -2.59 18.76
C ARG A 290 -37.01 -2.59 20.24
N ALA A 291 -38.07 -3.30 20.61
CA ALA A 291 -38.36 -3.57 22.01
C ALA A 291 -37.29 -4.50 22.63
N LEU A 292 -36.97 -4.29 23.90
CA LEU A 292 -36.20 -5.26 24.67
C LEU A 292 -37.05 -6.51 24.99
N PRO A 293 -36.42 -7.65 25.38
CA PRO A 293 -37.13 -8.91 25.61
C PRO A 293 -38.29 -8.77 26.61
N LYS A 294 -39.48 -9.23 26.22
CA LYS A 294 -40.71 -9.20 27.03
C LYS A 294 -41.14 -10.60 27.46
N GLY A 295 -41.56 -10.73 28.71
CA GLY A 295 -41.89 -12.01 29.33
C GLY A 295 -41.94 -11.93 30.85
N VAL A 296 -42.27 -13.06 31.48
CA VAL A 296 -42.20 -13.20 32.94
C VAL A 296 -40.72 -13.19 33.35
N ASP A 297 -40.37 -12.33 34.30
CA ASP A 297 -39.00 -12.20 34.82
C ASP A 297 -37.94 -11.86 33.76
N THR A 298 -38.32 -11.08 32.74
CA THR A 298 -37.39 -10.46 31.76
C THR A 298 -37.32 -8.95 31.97
N ILE A 299 -36.62 -8.25 31.05
CA ILE A 299 -36.50 -6.78 31.08
C ILE A 299 -37.90 -6.16 30.98
N ASN A 300 -38.58 -6.34 29.84
CA ASN A 300 -39.96 -5.90 29.68
C ASN A 300 -40.93 -6.92 30.27
N SER A 301 -42.07 -6.46 30.79
CA SER A 301 -43.10 -7.33 31.36
C SER A 301 -44.51 -6.81 31.06
N SER A 302 -45.55 -7.27 31.77
CA SER A 302 -46.92 -6.74 31.68
C SER A 302 -47.14 -5.55 32.61
N PHE A 303 -46.07 -4.84 32.94
CA PHE A 303 -46.01 -3.77 33.90
C PHE A 303 -45.22 -2.62 33.27
N ALA A 304 -45.20 -1.46 33.91
CA ALA A 304 -44.39 -0.34 33.43
C ALA A 304 -42.92 -0.59 33.75
N GLU A 305 -42.06 -0.43 32.75
CA GLU A 305 -40.62 -0.35 32.84
C GLU A 305 -40.14 1.03 32.40
N LEU A 306 -39.47 1.72 33.31
CA LEU A 306 -39.14 3.14 33.18
C LEU A 306 -37.67 3.38 33.49
N SER A 307 -37.13 4.51 33.03
CA SER A 307 -35.81 5.01 33.45
C SER A 307 -34.63 4.04 33.27
N PRO A 308 -34.34 3.59 32.04
CA PRO A 308 -33.19 2.74 31.76
C PRO A 308 -31.88 3.50 32.03
N ALA A 309 -30.89 2.82 32.64
CA ALA A 309 -29.54 3.35 32.81
C ALA A 309 -28.49 2.24 32.81
N ILE A 310 -27.31 2.53 32.26
CA ILE A 310 -26.17 1.61 32.23
C ILE A 310 -24.96 2.31 32.86
N PRO A 311 -24.21 1.66 33.77
CA PRO A 311 -23.05 2.28 34.39
C PRO A 311 -21.90 2.55 33.40
N PRO A 312 -21.19 3.69 33.50
CA PRO A 312 -19.93 3.92 32.78
C PRO A 312 -18.76 3.09 33.37
N PRO A 313 -17.57 3.07 32.74
CA PRO A 313 -17.34 3.40 31.33
C PRO A 313 -18.10 2.44 30.42
N HIS A 314 -18.73 2.97 29.36
CA HIS A 314 -19.44 2.15 28.37
C HIS A 314 -18.47 1.32 27.51
N ALA A 315 -17.34 1.93 27.16
CA ALA A 315 -16.28 1.32 26.36
C ALA A 315 -15.54 0.24 27.17
N ARG A 316 -15.85 -1.03 26.93
CA ARG A 316 -15.22 -2.18 27.58
C ARG A 316 -15.07 -3.35 26.59
N PRO A 317 -14.12 -4.27 26.81
CA PRO A 317 -13.86 -5.39 25.89
C PRO A 317 -15.00 -6.40 25.79
N ASP A 318 -15.81 -6.54 26.84
CA ASP A 318 -16.99 -7.40 26.86
C ASP A 318 -18.23 -6.66 26.30
N SER A 319 -19.25 -7.40 25.89
CA SER A 319 -20.56 -6.86 25.49
C SER A 319 -21.60 -6.91 26.61
N LEU A 320 -21.35 -7.66 27.68
CA LEU A 320 -22.32 -7.82 28.77
C LEU A 320 -22.35 -6.55 29.65
N ARG A 321 -23.54 -6.02 29.90
CA ARG A 321 -23.78 -4.82 30.72
C ARG A 321 -24.89 -5.10 31.72
N TRP A 322 -24.92 -4.35 32.81
CA TRP A 322 -26.08 -4.30 33.71
C TRP A 322 -26.96 -3.11 33.32
N LEU A 323 -28.20 -3.40 32.94
CA LEU A 323 -29.25 -2.42 32.72
C LEU A 323 -30.02 -2.24 34.03
N PHE A 324 -29.98 -1.04 34.59
CA PHE A 324 -30.80 -0.62 35.71
C PHE A 324 -32.05 0.07 35.19
N PHE A 325 -33.20 -0.18 35.80
CA PHE A 325 -34.45 0.48 35.45
C PHE A 325 -35.44 0.40 36.63
N ALA A 326 -36.50 1.19 36.58
CA ALA A 326 -37.58 1.17 37.56
C ALA A 326 -38.78 0.38 37.02
N SER A 327 -39.52 -0.32 37.88
CA SER A 327 -40.72 -1.03 37.47
C SER A 327 -41.76 -1.13 38.58
N ASN A 328 -43.04 -1.06 38.21
CA ASN A 328 -44.18 -1.31 39.10
C ASN A 328 -44.66 -2.78 39.05
N ARG A 329 -43.79 -3.70 38.64
CA ARG A 329 -44.15 -5.12 38.60
C ARG A 329 -44.50 -5.65 39.97
N ASP A 330 -45.52 -6.49 40.03
CA ASP A 330 -45.93 -7.22 41.23
C ASP A 330 -46.23 -6.32 42.45
N THR A 331 -46.66 -5.06 42.23
CA THR A 331 -47.26 -4.21 43.28
C THR A 331 -48.52 -4.88 43.85
N LEU A 332 -49.31 -5.51 42.97
CA LEU A 332 -50.36 -6.46 43.37
C LEU A 332 -49.72 -7.86 43.49
N PRO A 333 -49.73 -8.48 44.69
CA PRO A 333 -49.05 -9.77 44.88
C PRO A 333 -49.65 -10.87 44.03
N ARG A 334 -48.80 -11.70 43.41
CA ARG A 334 -49.21 -12.92 42.68
C ARG A 334 -48.57 -14.18 43.30
N PRO A 335 -49.06 -15.39 42.99
CA PRO A 335 -48.44 -16.63 43.47
C PRO A 335 -46.95 -16.71 43.10
N GLY A 336 -46.10 -17.04 44.08
CA GLY A 336 -44.67 -17.20 43.89
C GLY A 336 -44.28 -18.55 43.29
N THR A 337 -42.97 -18.79 43.17
CA THR A 337 -42.44 -20.08 42.72
C THR A 337 -42.72 -21.19 43.75
N ASP A 338 -42.72 -20.84 45.03
CA ASP A 338 -43.26 -21.64 46.14
C ASP A 338 -44.75 -21.27 46.35
N PRO A 339 -45.69 -22.24 46.30
CA PRO A 339 -47.12 -21.99 46.56
C PRO A 339 -47.43 -21.38 47.94
N ARG A 340 -46.49 -21.46 48.89
CA ARG A 340 -46.59 -20.84 50.22
C ARG A 340 -46.09 -19.40 50.25
N ARG A 341 -45.56 -18.90 49.13
CA ARG A 341 -45.02 -17.56 48.98
C ARG A 341 -45.81 -16.75 47.95
N VAL A 342 -45.73 -15.44 48.08
CA VAL A 342 -46.27 -14.48 47.12
C VAL A 342 -45.13 -13.65 46.55
N LEU A 343 -45.12 -13.48 45.24
CA LEU A 343 -44.24 -12.54 44.57
C LEU A 343 -44.79 -11.14 44.78
N ARG A 344 -43.97 -10.27 45.38
CA ARG A 344 -44.34 -8.89 45.67
C ARG A 344 -43.13 -7.95 45.63
N ASN A 345 -43.30 -6.83 44.96
CA ASN A 345 -42.41 -5.67 44.99
C ASN A 345 -42.32 -5.05 46.41
N VAL A 346 -41.26 -4.30 46.73
CA VAL A 346 -41.09 -3.58 48.00
C VAL A 346 -42.06 -2.37 48.10
N GLY A 347 -42.09 -1.50 47.10
CA GLY A 347 -42.92 -0.29 47.01
C GLY A 347 -43.87 -0.23 45.79
N GLY A 348 -44.05 0.98 45.26
CA GLY A 348 -44.88 1.26 44.08
C GLY A 348 -44.06 1.09 42.79
N LEU A 349 -42.98 1.84 42.68
CA LEU A 349 -41.89 1.66 41.73
C LEU A 349 -40.64 1.16 42.46
N ASP A 350 -40.09 0.05 42.01
CA ASP A 350 -38.84 -0.52 42.54
C ASP A 350 -37.74 -0.46 41.48
N LEU A 351 -36.48 -0.39 41.91
CA LEU A 351 -35.32 -0.54 41.05
C LEU A 351 -35.04 -2.02 40.76
N TYR A 352 -34.69 -2.29 39.51
CA TYR A 352 -34.33 -3.58 38.96
C TYR A 352 -33.00 -3.51 38.23
N ALA A 353 -32.30 -4.64 38.16
CA ALA A 353 -31.13 -4.80 37.30
C ALA A 353 -31.16 -6.12 36.54
N PHE A 354 -30.93 -6.05 35.23
CA PHE A 354 -30.83 -7.21 34.34
C PHE A 354 -29.57 -7.16 33.47
N PRO A 355 -28.94 -8.31 33.17
CA PRO A 355 -27.87 -8.35 32.19
C PRO A 355 -28.42 -8.08 30.78
N ILE A 356 -27.69 -7.30 30.00
CA ILE A 356 -27.98 -7.01 28.59
C ILE A 356 -26.69 -7.08 27.75
N GLU A 357 -26.79 -7.61 26.54
CA GLU A 357 -25.68 -7.62 25.58
C GLU A 357 -25.71 -6.35 24.72
N LEU A 358 -24.83 -5.40 25.04
CA LEU A 358 -24.61 -4.16 24.30
C LEU A 358 -23.11 -3.89 24.15
N GLU A 359 -22.61 -4.16 22.94
CA GLU A 359 -21.22 -3.86 22.60
C GLU A 359 -20.99 -2.35 22.44
N CYS A 360 -19.93 -1.83 23.05
CA CYS A 360 -19.41 -0.49 22.85
C CYS A 360 -17.88 -0.54 22.71
N ARG A 361 -17.41 -0.52 21.45
CA ARG A 361 -15.99 -0.51 21.11
C ARG A 361 -15.72 0.45 19.95
N PRO A 362 -14.47 0.93 19.78
CA PRO A 362 -14.07 1.60 18.55
C PRO A 362 -14.37 0.73 17.32
N PRO A 363 -14.78 1.34 16.19
CA PRO A 363 -14.93 0.60 14.95
C PRO A 363 -13.57 0.11 14.45
N ARG A 364 -13.54 -1.11 13.91
CA ARG A 364 -12.36 -1.72 13.30
C ARG A 364 -12.25 -1.26 11.85
N ILE A 365 -11.08 -0.74 11.49
CA ILE A 365 -10.78 -0.39 10.10
C ILE A 365 -9.80 -1.42 9.56
N THR A 366 -10.31 -2.30 8.69
CA THR A 366 -9.48 -3.29 8.00
C THR A 366 -8.99 -2.68 6.69
N TYR A 367 -7.71 -2.37 6.61
CA TYR A 367 -7.08 -1.83 5.41
C TYR A 367 -6.39 -2.94 4.63
N THR A 368 -7.04 -3.40 3.58
CA THR A 368 -6.53 -4.43 2.68
C THR A 368 -5.81 -3.78 1.51
N VAL A 369 -4.56 -4.15 1.31
CA VAL A 369 -3.72 -3.64 0.23
C VAL A 369 -3.11 -4.77 -0.56
N VAL A 370 -3.05 -4.60 -1.87
CA VAL A 370 -2.41 -5.52 -2.81
C VAL A 370 -1.29 -4.81 -3.56
N VAL A 371 -0.16 -5.48 -3.71
CA VAL A 371 0.92 -5.05 -4.60
C VAL A 371 0.81 -5.81 -5.93
N LEU A 372 0.78 -5.09 -7.05
CA LEU A 372 0.53 -5.63 -8.38
C LEU A 372 1.57 -5.17 -9.40
N ASP A 373 1.84 -6.04 -10.36
CA ASP A 373 2.58 -5.68 -11.58
C ASP A 373 1.72 -4.75 -12.45
N GLN A 374 2.25 -3.58 -12.77
CA GLN A 374 1.57 -2.54 -13.55
C GLN A 374 1.33 -2.95 -15.00
N GLU A 375 2.20 -3.76 -15.59
CA GLU A 375 2.08 -4.21 -16.98
C GLU A 375 1.13 -5.42 -17.08
N ASN A 376 1.15 -6.29 -16.08
CA ASN A 376 0.26 -7.45 -16.02
C ASN A 376 -0.19 -7.73 -14.58
N PRO A 377 -1.34 -7.21 -14.14
CA PRO A 377 -1.84 -7.38 -12.78
C PRO A 377 -2.09 -8.83 -12.37
N ALA A 378 -2.26 -9.75 -13.32
CA ALA A 378 -2.46 -11.18 -13.06
C ALA A 378 -1.13 -11.93 -12.83
N ARG A 379 0.02 -11.30 -13.11
CA ARG A 379 1.34 -11.91 -12.92
C ARG A 379 1.66 -11.97 -11.42
N PRO A 380 1.95 -13.16 -10.85
CA PRO A 380 2.32 -13.25 -9.44
C PRO A 380 3.68 -12.58 -9.20
N LEU A 381 3.74 -11.75 -8.17
CA LEU A 381 4.96 -11.09 -7.77
C LEU A 381 5.86 -12.06 -7.01
N ARG A 382 7.16 -12.04 -7.30
CA ARG A 382 8.16 -12.83 -6.56
C ARG A 382 8.57 -12.06 -5.31
N GLN A 383 8.61 -12.71 -4.15
CA GLN A 383 8.98 -12.11 -2.85
C GLN A 383 8.38 -10.70 -2.61
N PRO A 384 7.05 -10.54 -2.72
CA PRO A 384 6.40 -9.25 -2.51
C PRO A 384 6.54 -8.81 -1.05
N VAL A 385 6.64 -7.51 -0.82
CA VAL A 385 6.70 -6.90 0.51
C VAL A 385 5.77 -5.70 0.58
N ILE A 386 5.05 -5.56 1.69
CA ILE A 386 4.17 -4.44 1.99
C ILE A 386 4.50 -3.94 3.40
N GLU A 387 4.59 -2.62 3.57
CA GLU A 387 4.88 -1.93 4.80
C GLU A 387 3.79 -0.91 5.15
N LEU A 388 3.32 -0.99 6.39
CA LEU A 388 2.53 0.05 7.03
C LEU A 388 3.47 0.94 7.85
N ARG A 389 3.38 2.25 7.66
CA ARG A 389 4.19 3.26 8.36
C ARG A 389 3.29 4.29 9.03
N ASP A 390 3.75 4.84 10.15
CA ASP A 390 3.05 5.95 10.81
C ASP A 390 3.36 7.30 10.17
N ALA A 391 2.79 8.38 10.74
CA ALA A 391 2.95 9.75 10.27
C ALA A 391 4.41 10.23 10.21
N GLN A 392 5.31 9.63 11.02
CA GLN A 392 6.74 9.95 11.05
C GLN A 392 7.53 9.10 10.03
N GLY A 393 6.86 8.22 9.29
CA GLY A 393 7.48 7.30 8.34
C GLY A 393 8.07 6.04 8.98
N THR A 394 7.85 5.82 10.27
CA THR A 394 8.35 4.65 11.02
C THR A 394 7.56 3.42 10.63
N VAL A 395 8.24 2.31 10.30
CA VAL A 395 7.59 1.04 9.96
C VAL A 395 6.91 0.47 11.21
N ARG A 396 5.59 0.36 11.16
CA ARG A 396 4.76 -0.28 12.20
C ARG A 396 4.67 -1.77 11.97
N GLU A 397 4.48 -2.16 10.72
CA GLU A 397 4.35 -3.56 10.33
C GLU A 397 4.89 -3.76 8.92
N ARG A 398 5.56 -4.89 8.70
CA ARG A 398 6.06 -5.33 7.39
C ARG A 398 5.59 -6.76 7.17
N ARG A 399 5.04 -7.05 5.99
CA ARG A 399 4.56 -8.37 5.61
C ARG A 399 5.09 -8.78 4.24
N THR A 400 5.51 -10.03 4.12
CA THR A 400 5.97 -10.61 2.86
C THR A 400 4.81 -11.35 2.20
N ALA A 401 3.92 -10.60 1.54
CA ALA A 401 2.73 -11.14 0.86
C ALA A 401 2.32 -10.22 -0.29
N GLN A 402 1.71 -10.79 -1.33
CA GLN A 402 1.19 -9.99 -2.46
C GLN A 402 -0.04 -9.18 -2.05
N GLN A 403 -0.83 -9.70 -1.11
CA GLN A 403 -1.97 -9.02 -0.51
C GLN A 403 -1.92 -9.21 1.00
N THR A 404 -2.26 -8.17 1.73
CA THR A 404 -2.40 -8.26 3.19
C THR A 404 -3.37 -7.23 3.73
N SER A 405 -3.81 -7.42 4.98
CA SER A 405 -4.72 -6.52 5.66
C SER A 405 -4.12 -6.05 6.98
N PHE A 406 -4.20 -4.74 7.23
CA PHE A 406 -3.80 -4.09 8.47
C PHE A 406 -5.04 -3.63 9.24
N GLU A 407 -4.99 -3.68 10.57
CA GLU A 407 -6.00 -3.04 11.41
C GLU A 407 -5.53 -1.62 11.75
N LEU A 408 -6.27 -0.61 11.29
CA LEU A 408 -5.93 0.80 11.48
C LEU A 408 -6.76 1.40 12.61
N ARG A 409 -6.18 2.36 13.31
CA ARG A 409 -6.88 3.13 14.34
C ARG A 409 -7.57 4.34 13.73
N PRO A 410 -8.86 4.59 14.06
CA PRO A 410 -9.54 5.81 13.61
C PRO A 410 -8.77 7.07 14.02
N GLY A 411 -8.63 8.01 13.08
CA GLY A 411 -7.96 9.30 13.29
C GLY A 411 -6.42 9.28 13.27
N GLU A 412 -5.77 8.12 13.27
CA GLU A 412 -4.31 8.04 13.10
C GLU A 412 -3.91 8.16 11.61
N PHE A 413 -2.76 8.79 11.36
CA PHE A 413 -2.21 8.98 10.01
C PHE A 413 -1.23 7.86 9.66
N TYR A 414 -1.40 7.30 8.46
CA TYR A 414 -0.59 6.22 7.94
C TYR A 414 -0.07 6.52 6.54
N THR A 415 1.06 5.90 6.20
CA THR A 415 1.52 5.72 4.83
C THR A 415 1.74 4.24 4.58
N VAL A 416 1.48 3.79 3.36
CA VAL A 416 1.63 2.39 2.97
C VAL A 416 2.47 2.33 1.71
N ALA A 417 3.50 1.49 1.77
CA ALA A 417 4.42 1.28 0.65
C ALA A 417 4.61 -0.21 0.40
N GLY A 418 4.97 -0.59 -0.81
CA GLY A 418 5.29 -1.98 -1.14
C GLY A 418 6.09 -2.14 -2.41
N GLY A 419 6.56 -3.36 -2.60
CA GLY A 419 7.45 -3.72 -3.70
C GLY A 419 7.78 -5.19 -3.70
N SER A 420 8.98 -5.53 -4.15
CA SER A 420 9.49 -6.89 -4.20
C SER A 420 10.94 -6.91 -3.74
N LEU A 421 11.28 -7.92 -2.95
CA LEU A 421 12.66 -8.22 -2.54
C LEU A 421 13.37 -9.15 -3.52
N TYR A 422 12.68 -9.58 -4.60
CA TYR A 422 13.24 -10.49 -5.58
C TYR A 422 14.30 -9.78 -6.41
N ASP A 423 15.53 -10.29 -6.34
CA ASP A 423 16.64 -9.93 -7.22
C ASP A 423 17.34 -11.22 -7.64
N SER A 424 17.16 -11.63 -8.88
CA SER A 424 17.86 -12.81 -9.42
C SER A 424 18.42 -12.51 -10.79
N LEU A 425 19.67 -12.91 -11.02
CA LEU A 425 20.21 -13.08 -12.36
C LEU A 425 20.41 -14.57 -12.60
N SER A 426 19.54 -15.16 -13.41
CA SER A 426 19.69 -16.53 -13.88
C SER A 426 20.07 -16.49 -15.36
N CYS A 427 21.06 -17.27 -15.77
CA CYS A 427 21.58 -17.27 -17.15
C CYS A 427 21.30 -18.62 -17.83
N HIS A 428 20.15 -19.24 -17.54
CA HIS A 428 19.78 -20.56 -18.05
C HIS A 428 18.94 -20.51 -19.33
N SER A 429 18.59 -19.32 -19.82
CA SER A 429 17.79 -19.15 -21.05
C SER A 429 18.23 -17.89 -21.82
N PRO A 430 18.24 -17.92 -23.17
CA PRO A 430 18.48 -16.74 -24.01
C PRO A 430 17.31 -15.74 -24.01
N GLU A 431 16.20 -16.06 -23.34
CA GLU A 431 15.02 -15.18 -23.24
C GLU A 431 15.21 -14.04 -22.21
N LEU A 432 14.36 -13.01 -22.32
CA LEU A 432 14.27 -11.94 -21.35
C LEU A 432 13.96 -12.51 -19.96
N GLN A 433 14.78 -12.16 -18.97
CA GLN A 433 14.62 -12.63 -17.60
C GLN A 433 14.17 -11.51 -16.67
N LEU A 434 13.15 -11.76 -15.86
CA LEU A 434 12.75 -10.83 -14.81
C LEU A 434 13.85 -10.80 -13.74
N ILE A 435 14.44 -9.63 -13.53
CA ILE A 435 15.50 -9.45 -12.52
C ILE A 435 14.87 -9.12 -11.17
N PHE A 436 14.08 -8.04 -11.14
CA PHE A 436 13.44 -7.47 -9.96
C PHE A 436 12.24 -6.61 -10.40
N TYR A 437 11.47 -6.10 -9.44
CA TYR A 437 10.42 -5.11 -9.70
C TYR A 437 10.83 -3.74 -9.19
N ALA A 438 10.60 -2.69 -9.98
CA ALA A 438 10.95 -1.30 -9.68
C ALA A 438 9.70 -0.43 -9.45
N THR A 439 9.91 0.73 -8.85
CA THR A 439 8.86 1.75 -8.67
C THR A 439 8.55 2.48 -9.99
N PRO A 440 7.34 3.04 -10.15
CA PRO A 440 6.92 3.73 -11.38
C PRO A 440 7.77 4.94 -11.78
N GLU A 441 8.48 5.56 -10.83
CA GLU A 441 9.28 6.78 -11.02
C GLU A 441 10.67 6.55 -11.63
N GLY A 442 11.00 5.31 -11.99
CA GLY A 442 12.13 5.02 -12.89
C GLY A 442 13.52 5.26 -12.30
N ILE A 443 14.02 4.25 -11.58
CA ILE A 443 15.42 3.99 -11.13
C ILE A 443 16.04 5.07 -10.21
N PRO A 444 16.06 4.86 -8.88
CA PRO A 444 17.34 4.66 -8.16
C PRO A 444 17.28 3.76 -6.90
N ASN A 445 18.36 3.02 -6.62
CA ASN A 445 18.64 2.20 -5.41
C ASN A 445 17.69 1.01 -5.15
N ARG A 446 18.25 -0.18 -4.89
CA ARG A 446 17.52 -1.49 -4.74
C ARG A 446 16.50 -1.57 -3.59
N GLN A 447 16.16 -0.47 -2.92
CA GLN A 447 15.38 -0.45 -1.67
C GLN A 447 14.20 0.53 -1.65
N GLN A 448 13.89 1.27 -2.72
CA GLN A 448 12.73 2.16 -2.71
C GLN A 448 11.43 1.36 -2.92
N LEU A 449 10.51 1.45 -1.96
CA LEU A 449 9.16 0.90 -2.05
C LEU A 449 8.23 1.92 -2.73
N SER A 450 7.27 1.44 -3.52
CA SER A 450 6.24 2.25 -4.17
C SER A 450 5.13 2.56 -3.18
N LEU A 451 4.62 3.80 -3.17
CA LEU A 451 3.48 4.17 -2.34
C LEU A 451 2.18 3.57 -2.90
N SER A 452 1.27 3.21 -2.00
CA SER A 452 -0.10 2.82 -2.35
C SER A 452 -0.85 4.00 -2.97
N GLU A 453 -1.92 3.78 -3.74
CA GLU A 453 -2.68 4.88 -4.37
C GLU A 453 -3.14 5.91 -3.33
N ARG A 454 -3.60 5.47 -2.15
CA ARG A 454 -3.98 6.41 -1.08
C ARG A 454 -2.80 7.16 -0.49
N SER A 455 -1.61 6.57 -0.49
CA SER A 455 -0.41 7.19 0.08
C SER A 455 0.29 8.14 -0.90
N ARG A 456 -0.06 8.12 -2.20
CA ARG A 456 0.56 8.97 -3.22
C ARG A 456 0.38 10.46 -2.97
N THR A 457 -0.74 10.85 -2.36
CA THR A 457 -1.02 12.25 -2.01
C THR A 457 -0.51 12.64 -0.61
N GLY A 458 0.25 11.76 0.05
CA GLY A 458 0.71 11.93 1.43
C GLY A 458 0.09 10.95 2.41
N ALA A 459 0.30 11.18 3.70
CA ALA A 459 -0.29 10.35 4.75
C ALA A 459 -1.82 10.49 4.78
N PHE A 460 -2.53 9.40 5.07
CA PHE A 460 -3.99 9.36 5.14
C PHE A 460 -4.46 8.91 6.52
N ALA A 461 -5.66 9.35 6.90
CA ALA A 461 -6.34 8.94 8.14
C ALA A 461 -7.82 8.67 7.85
N PHE A 462 -8.43 7.81 8.67
CA PHE A 462 -9.86 7.55 8.63
C PHE A 462 -10.56 8.23 9.80
N THR A 463 -11.24 9.35 9.51
CA THR A 463 -12.02 10.11 10.49
C THR A 463 -13.52 9.88 10.28
N GLY A 464 -14.31 9.96 11.36
CA GLY A 464 -15.77 9.86 11.25
C GLY A 464 -16.32 8.45 10.95
N VAL A 465 -15.50 7.40 11.07
CA VAL A 465 -15.96 6.02 10.93
C VAL A 465 -16.82 5.65 12.14
N THR A 466 -18.04 5.15 11.91
CA THR A 466 -19.04 4.77 12.94
C THR A 466 -19.35 3.27 12.95
N ALA A 467 -18.79 2.51 12.03
CA ALA A 467 -18.97 1.07 11.91
C ALA A 467 -17.70 0.40 11.38
N ASP A 468 -17.55 -0.91 11.63
CA ASP A 468 -16.45 -1.70 11.08
C ASP A 468 -16.41 -1.54 9.54
N THR A 469 -15.25 -1.18 9.01
CA THR A 469 -15.09 -0.79 7.61
C THR A 469 -13.88 -1.49 7.02
N THR A 470 -14.06 -2.06 5.82
CA THR A 470 -12.94 -2.61 5.03
C THR A 470 -12.63 -1.66 3.89
N VAL A 471 -11.36 -1.28 3.77
CA VAL A 471 -10.86 -0.41 2.69
C VAL A 471 -9.88 -1.19 1.83
N TRP A 472 -10.03 -1.06 0.52
CA TRP A 472 -9.17 -1.70 -0.46
C TRP A 472 -8.25 -0.66 -1.10
N ASP A 473 -6.97 -0.99 -1.24
CA ASP A 473 -5.98 -0.16 -1.93
C ASP A 473 -5.00 -1.01 -2.76
N THR A 474 -4.30 -0.35 -3.69
CA THR A 474 -3.36 -0.99 -4.61
C THR A 474 -2.02 -0.26 -4.60
N ILE A 475 -0.93 -1.02 -4.71
CA ILE A 475 0.42 -0.54 -4.97
C ILE A 475 0.86 -1.08 -6.33
N TRP A 476 1.31 -0.20 -7.22
CA TRP A 476 1.80 -0.59 -8.54
C TRP A 476 3.33 -0.59 -8.60
N ILE A 477 3.89 -1.65 -9.19
CA ILE A 477 5.32 -1.79 -9.49
C ILE A 477 5.51 -2.31 -10.91
N ARG A 478 6.68 -2.05 -11.52
CA ARG A 478 7.00 -2.48 -12.89
C ARG A 478 8.07 -3.58 -12.90
N PRO A 479 7.94 -4.61 -13.75
CA PRO A 479 8.99 -5.61 -13.92
C PRO A 479 10.21 -4.98 -14.61
N VAL A 480 11.41 -5.33 -14.14
CA VAL A 480 12.66 -4.98 -14.82
C VAL A 480 13.24 -6.24 -15.44
N TRP A 481 13.42 -6.20 -16.76
CA TRP A 481 13.88 -7.33 -17.56
C TRP A 481 15.36 -7.21 -17.92
N TYR A 482 16.06 -8.35 -17.93
CA TYR A 482 17.41 -8.51 -18.42
C TYR A 482 17.40 -9.24 -19.76
N ALA A 483 18.07 -8.67 -20.76
CA ALA A 483 18.42 -9.37 -21.99
C ALA A 483 19.90 -9.81 -21.91
N PRO A 484 20.20 -11.11 -21.96
CA PRO A 484 21.59 -11.56 -22.07
C PRO A 484 22.28 -10.96 -23.30
N PRO A 485 23.57 -10.56 -23.21
CA PRO A 485 24.31 -10.08 -24.37
C PRO A 485 24.46 -11.18 -25.43
N GLN A 486 24.60 -10.79 -26.70
CA GLN A 486 24.94 -11.76 -27.75
C GLN A 486 26.30 -12.40 -27.43
N CYS A 487 26.42 -13.70 -27.67
CA CYS A 487 27.60 -14.46 -27.27
C CYS A 487 28.76 -14.35 -28.25
N ARG A 488 28.44 -14.04 -29.52
CA ARG A 488 29.40 -13.81 -30.57
C ARG A 488 28.87 -12.76 -31.53
N TRP A 489 29.70 -11.78 -31.84
CA TRP A 489 29.52 -10.90 -32.98
C TRP A 489 30.52 -11.28 -34.07
N MET A 490 30.09 -11.21 -35.31
CA MET A 490 30.92 -11.49 -36.47
C MET A 490 30.73 -10.34 -37.46
N PHE A 491 31.85 -9.83 -37.97
CA PHE A 491 31.92 -8.82 -39.02
C PHE A 491 32.65 -9.45 -40.19
N SER A 492 31.91 -9.81 -41.23
CA SER A 492 32.41 -10.60 -42.37
C SER A 492 31.54 -10.36 -43.60
N GLU A 493 32.13 -10.39 -44.80
CA GLU A 493 31.38 -10.29 -46.07
C GLU A 493 30.35 -11.41 -46.26
N MET A 494 30.49 -12.52 -45.52
CA MET A 494 29.56 -13.65 -45.57
C MET A 494 28.19 -13.30 -44.96
N LEU A 495 28.09 -12.19 -44.23
CA LEU A 495 26.84 -11.72 -43.63
C LEU A 495 26.06 -10.82 -44.58
N ARG A 496 24.74 -11.00 -44.62
CA ARG A 496 23.83 -10.09 -45.37
C ARG A 496 23.61 -8.74 -44.68
N ASP A 497 24.13 -8.56 -43.46
CA ASP A 497 23.94 -7.37 -42.65
C ASP A 497 24.95 -6.26 -43.04
N PRO A 498 24.50 -5.11 -43.57
CA PRO A 498 25.39 -4.03 -43.98
C PRO A 498 26.16 -3.39 -42.82
N LEU A 499 25.71 -3.53 -41.56
CA LEU A 499 26.41 -3.04 -40.37
C LEU A 499 27.52 -3.98 -39.91
N ARG A 500 27.62 -5.18 -40.49
CA ARG A 500 28.56 -6.24 -40.08
C ARG A 500 29.46 -6.70 -41.22
N ARG A 501 29.92 -5.75 -42.04
CA ARG A 501 30.84 -6.01 -43.16
C ARG A 501 32.29 -6.13 -42.70
N SER A 502 33.08 -6.82 -43.51
CA SER A 502 34.53 -6.93 -43.29
C SER A 502 35.25 -5.67 -43.75
N VAL A 503 36.57 -5.59 -43.53
CA VAL A 503 37.40 -4.53 -44.11
C VAL A 503 38.25 -5.09 -45.25
N PRO A 504 37.91 -4.82 -46.53
CA PRO A 504 38.68 -5.29 -47.68
C PRO A 504 40.02 -4.56 -47.86
N TYR A 505 41.04 -5.27 -48.33
CA TYR A 505 42.38 -4.69 -48.60
C TYR A 505 42.55 -4.15 -50.02
N TYR A 506 41.78 -4.64 -50.99
CA TYR A 506 41.78 -4.33 -52.43
C TYR A 506 43.14 -4.48 -53.17
N GLN A 507 44.28 -4.02 -52.64
CA GLN A 507 45.58 -4.07 -53.30
C GLN A 507 46.22 -5.46 -53.28
N THR A 508 46.54 -5.98 -54.46
CA THR A 508 47.28 -7.24 -54.62
C THR A 508 48.73 -7.10 -54.14
N ALA A 509 49.24 -8.11 -53.43
CA ALA A 509 50.61 -8.17 -52.89
C ALA A 509 51.03 -6.97 -52.01
N PHE A 510 50.06 -6.27 -51.45
CA PHE A 510 50.26 -5.16 -50.53
C PHE A 510 49.56 -5.41 -49.19
N TRP A 511 50.20 -4.97 -48.10
CA TRP A 511 49.82 -5.37 -46.74
C TRP A 511 49.00 -4.33 -45.98
N GLU A 512 49.04 -3.06 -46.39
CA GLU A 512 48.31 -2.01 -45.68
C GLU A 512 46.87 -1.93 -46.14
N VAL A 513 45.97 -1.52 -45.24
CA VAL A 513 44.56 -1.32 -45.53
C VAL A 513 44.40 -0.09 -46.45
N ASN A 514 43.61 -0.23 -47.51
CA ASN A 514 43.34 0.84 -48.47
C ASN A 514 42.33 1.86 -47.94
N THR A 515 42.66 2.62 -46.89
CA THR A 515 41.85 3.77 -46.43
C THR A 515 42.08 5.00 -47.32
N SER A 516 41.21 6.02 -47.27
CA SER A 516 41.38 7.20 -48.13
C SER A 516 42.70 7.91 -47.85
N ALA A 517 43.11 7.96 -46.58
CA ALA A 517 44.38 8.53 -46.14
C ALA A 517 45.58 7.66 -46.59
N ASN A 518 45.49 6.34 -46.40
CA ASN A 518 46.56 5.42 -46.77
C ASN A 518 46.78 5.38 -48.28
N LEU A 519 45.71 5.33 -49.09
CA LEU A 519 45.81 5.34 -50.55
C LEU A 519 46.58 6.57 -51.06
N GLN A 520 46.28 7.76 -50.53
CA GLN A 520 46.99 8.98 -50.91
C GLN A 520 48.49 8.87 -50.62
N ARG A 521 48.85 8.35 -49.43
CA ARG A 521 50.24 8.08 -49.06
C ARG A 521 50.90 7.02 -49.95
N HIS A 522 50.20 5.92 -50.26
CA HIS A 522 50.73 4.84 -51.08
C HIS A 522 51.05 5.31 -52.51
N LEU A 523 50.14 6.07 -53.13
CA LEU A 523 50.37 6.63 -54.47
C LEU A 523 51.59 7.56 -54.53
N TRP A 524 51.90 8.24 -53.42
CA TRP A 524 53.14 9.00 -53.29
C TRP A 524 54.36 8.08 -53.10
N LEU A 525 54.27 7.09 -52.21
CA LEU A 525 55.34 6.11 -51.94
C LEU A 525 55.79 5.37 -53.20
N PHE A 526 54.85 4.97 -54.06
CA PHE A 526 55.14 4.31 -55.35
C PHE A 526 55.90 5.18 -56.36
N ARG A 527 56.12 6.46 -56.06
CA ARG A 527 56.96 7.36 -56.87
C ARG A 527 58.36 7.55 -56.30
N THR A 528 58.62 7.06 -55.09
CA THR A 528 59.90 7.17 -54.41
C THR A 528 60.90 6.10 -54.87
N SER A 529 62.18 6.30 -54.59
CA SER A 529 63.23 5.31 -54.89
C SER A 529 63.05 3.99 -54.12
N VAL A 530 62.44 4.02 -52.93
CA VAL A 530 62.21 2.84 -52.08
C VAL A 530 61.32 1.80 -52.76
N TYR A 531 60.35 2.26 -53.54
CA TYR A 531 59.39 1.40 -54.25
C TYR A 531 59.69 1.24 -55.74
N ARG A 532 60.83 1.73 -56.24
CA ARG A 532 61.15 1.75 -57.69
C ARG A 532 60.91 0.41 -58.39
N ASP A 533 61.28 -0.70 -57.75
CA ASP A 533 61.16 -2.05 -58.32
C ASP A 533 59.92 -2.82 -57.82
N ALA A 534 58.95 -2.13 -57.22
CA ALA A 534 57.74 -2.71 -56.64
C ALA A 534 56.60 -2.87 -57.65
N GLY A 535 56.92 -3.14 -58.91
CA GLY A 535 55.94 -3.38 -59.98
C GLY A 535 54.99 -4.58 -59.73
N PHE A 536 55.27 -5.42 -58.74
CA PHE A 536 54.37 -6.47 -58.29
C PHE A 536 53.15 -5.94 -57.52
N ILE A 537 53.17 -4.69 -57.04
CA ILE A 537 52.02 -4.02 -56.43
C ILE A 537 51.12 -3.45 -57.53
N GLU A 538 49.82 -3.67 -57.40
CA GLU A 538 48.83 -3.39 -58.44
C GLU A 538 48.80 -1.92 -58.91
N LEU A 539 48.89 -0.97 -57.97
CA LEU A 539 48.86 0.47 -58.26
C LEU A 539 50.25 1.07 -58.51
N HIS A 540 51.29 0.26 -58.69
CA HIS A 540 52.61 0.76 -59.02
C HIS A 540 52.67 1.23 -60.49
N PRO A 541 53.28 2.39 -60.81
CA PRO A 541 53.38 2.89 -62.19
C PRO A 541 54.12 1.95 -63.17
N ASP A 542 54.95 1.04 -62.65
CA ASP A 542 55.68 0.01 -63.40
C ASP A 542 55.00 -1.37 -63.35
N ASN A 543 53.76 -1.47 -62.84
CA ASN A 543 53.01 -2.72 -62.83
C ASN A 543 52.76 -3.27 -64.24
N GLN A 544 52.93 -4.58 -64.42
CA GLN A 544 52.84 -5.22 -65.75
C GLN A 544 51.47 -5.07 -66.42
N TYR A 545 50.38 -4.96 -65.65
CA TYR A 545 49.02 -4.84 -66.19
C TYR A 545 48.48 -3.41 -66.11
N PHE A 546 48.54 -2.78 -64.94
CA PHE A 546 47.96 -1.46 -64.71
C PHE A 546 48.97 -0.31 -64.87
N GLY A 547 50.27 -0.58 -64.79
CA GLY A 547 51.32 0.42 -64.94
C GLY A 547 51.48 0.90 -66.39
N TYR A 548 52.06 2.09 -66.55
CA TYR A 548 52.27 2.75 -67.85
C TYR A 548 53.74 3.10 -68.13
N ARG A 549 54.61 3.15 -67.13
CA ARG A 549 55.99 3.64 -67.28
C ARG A 549 56.87 2.75 -68.13
N SER A 550 56.69 1.43 -68.04
CA SER A 550 57.48 0.42 -68.75
C SER A 550 57.02 0.15 -70.19
N VAL A 551 56.09 0.96 -70.72
CA VAL A 551 55.41 0.70 -72.01
C VAL A 551 55.93 1.63 -73.11
N GLU A 552 56.28 1.02 -74.25
CA GLU A 552 56.55 1.66 -75.56
C GLU A 552 55.64 1.03 -76.61
N PRO A 553 55.16 1.76 -77.65
CA PRO A 553 55.38 3.17 -77.98
C PRO A 553 54.45 4.15 -77.23
N ALA A 554 54.70 5.46 -77.33
CA ALA A 554 53.98 6.53 -76.61
C ALA A 554 52.44 6.46 -76.68
N ALA A 555 51.86 6.05 -77.82
CA ALA A 555 50.41 5.90 -77.95
C ALA A 555 49.83 4.80 -77.03
N LEU A 556 50.58 3.70 -76.85
CA LEU A 556 50.21 2.62 -75.94
C LEU A 556 50.42 3.02 -74.48
N ARG A 557 51.47 3.80 -74.19
CA ARG A 557 51.71 4.41 -72.87
C ARG A 557 50.56 5.30 -72.43
N GLU A 558 50.03 6.13 -73.32
CA GLU A 558 48.91 7.03 -72.98
C GLU A 558 47.61 6.25 -72.69
N ARG A 559 47.27 5.23 -73.50
CA ARG A 559 46.15 4.32 -73.20
C ARG A 559 46.30 3.62 -71.85
N ARG A 560 47.51 3.15 -71.55
CA ARG A 560 47.85 2.54 -70.26
C ARG A 560 47.75 3.53 -69.10
N ARG A 561 48.15 4.79 -69.28
CA ARG A 561 48.00 5.86 -68.30
C ARG A 561 46.53 6.14 -68.00
N GLN A 562 45.67 6.20 -69.02
CA GLN A 562 44.22 6.36 -68.81
C GLN A 562 43.61 5.18 -68.02
N ARG A 563 44.04 3.93 -68.31
CA ARG A 563 43.65 2.75 -67.53
C ARG A 563 44.14 2.84 -66.08
N TYR A 564 45.39 3.23 -65.87
CA TYR A 564 45.96 3.46 -64.54
C TYR A 564 45.14 4.49 -63.76
N ASP A 565 44.85 5.64 -64.35
CA ASP A 565 44.10 6.72 -63.71
C ASP A 565 42.66 6.29 -63.36
N ARG A 566 42.01 5.51 -64.24
CA ARG A 566 40.72 4.86 -63.95
C ARG A 566 40.83 3.92 -62.75
N ARG A 567 41.84 3.05 -62.72
CA ARG A 567 42.06 2.12 -61.60
C ARG A 567 42.33 2.87 -60.30
N VAL A 568 43.11 3.94 -60.32
CA VAL A 568 43.31 4.80 -59.14
C VAL A 568 41.97 5.39 -58.66
N SER A 569 41.10 5.82 -59.58
CA SER A 569 39.76 6.31 -59.23
C SER A 569 38.87 5.24 -58.59
N GLU A 570 38.91 4.00 -59.08
CA GLU A 570 38.22 2.86 -58.46
C GLU A 570 38.73 2.61 -57.04
N TYR A 571 40.05 2.61 -56.84
CA TYR A 571 40.64 2.46 -55.50
C TYR A 571 40.26 3.59 -54.54
N ARG A 572 40.03 4.81 -55.03
CA ARG A 572 39.47 5.91 -54.22
C ARG A 572 38.01 5.64 -53.83
N ALA A 573 37.23 5.02 -54.70
CA ALA A 573 35.87 4.60 -54.34
C ALA A 573 35.90 3.47 -53.29
N PHE A 574 36.76 2.47 -53.49
CA PHE A 574 37.00 1.41 -52.53
C PHE A 574 37.51 1.91 -51.18
N ALA A 575 38.41 2.89 -51.19
CA ALA A 575 38.95 3.46 -49.96
C ALA A 575 37.88 4.13 -49.10
N ARG A 576 36.89 4.78 -49.73
CA ARG A 576 35.72 5.32 -49.02
C ARG A 576 34.86 4.22 -48.39
N ILE A 577 34.71 3.07 -49.06
CA ILE A 577 33.98 1.91 -48.50
C ILE A 577 34.75 1.34 -47.30
N VAL A 578 36.08 1.21 -47.41
CA VAL A 578 36.95 0.76 -46.31
C VAL A 578 36.82 1.69 -45.09
N ASP A 579 36.89 3.01 -45.30
CA ASP A 579 36.72 4.00 -44.21
C ASP A 579 35.35 3.84 -43.52
N GLN A 580 34.28 3.68 -44.31
CA GLN A 580 32.94 3.44 -43.79
C GLN A 580 32.84 2.13 -43.00
N ASN A 581 33.39 1.04 -43.52
CA ASN A 581 33.36 -0.26 -42.86
C ASN A 581 34.15 -0.23 -41.54
N LEU A 582 35.33 0.40 -41.52
CA LEU A 582 36.12 0.60 -40.29
C LEU A 582 35.37 1.42 -39.25
N GLN A 583 34.71 2.50 -39.67
CA GLN A 583 33.91 3.35 -38.77
C GLN A 583 32.73 2.57 -38.19
N LEU A 584 31.93 1.90 -39.02
CA LEU A 584 30.78 1.10 -38.57
C LEU A 584 31.19 -0.03 -37.63
N LEU A 585 32.33 -0.66 -37.91
CA LEU A 585 32.87 -1.72 -37.08
C LEU A 585 33.35 -1.19 -35.71
N ALA A 586 34.04 -0.06 -35.70
CA ALA A 586 34.44 0.61 -34.47
C ALA A 586 33.22 1.04 -33.64
N ASP A 587 32.25 1.72 -34.25
CA ASP A 587 31.02 2.18 -33.59
C ASP A 587 30.21 1.02 -33.02
N SER A 588 30.13 -0.10 -33.74
CA SER A 588 29.45 -1.30 -33.24
C SER A 588 30.14 -1.85 -31.99
N ILE A 589 31.48 -1.89 -31.98
CA ILE A 589 32.25 -2.34 -30.82
C ILE A 589 32.05 -1.39 -29.64
N THR A 590 32.16 -0.07 -29.84
CA THR A 590 32.20 0.90 -28.75
C THR A 590 30.85 1.32 -28.22
N HIS A 591 29.83 1.45 -29.08
CA HIS A 591 28.51 1.94 -28.67
C HIS A 591 27.51 0.82 -28.35
N ILE A 592 27.75 -0.41 -28.83
CA ILE A 592 26.81 -1.52 -28.63
C ILE A 592 27.45 -2.61 -27.78
N ILE A 593 28.62 -3.11 -28.19
CA ILE A 593 29.19 -4.32 -27.59
C ILE A 593 29.82 -4.04 -26.23
N LEU A 594 30.69 -3.03 -26.13
CA LEU A 594 31.39 -2.70 -24.89
C LEU A 594 30.45 -2.31 -23.73
N PRO A 595 29.43 -1.44 -23.89
CA PRO A 595 28.54 -1.08 -22.80
C PRO A 595 27.80 -2.30 -22.22
N ARG A 596 27.30 -3.18 -23.09
CA ARG A 596 26.62 -4.43 -22.69
C ARG A 596 27.58 -5.39 -21.99
N PHE A 597 28.82 -5.50 -22.48
CA PHE A 597 29.85 -6.30 -21.82
C PHE A 597 30.18 -5.79 -20.42
N LEU A 598 30.36 -4.48 -20.25
CA LEU A 598 30.70 -3.90 -18.95
C LEU A 598 29.59 -4.11 -17.92
N GLU A 599 28.33 -3.96 -18.31
CA GLU A 599 27.19 -4.28 -17.46
C GLU A 599 27.18 -5.76 -17.07
N TYR A 600 27.37 -6.66 -18.05
CA TYR A 600 27.46 -8.10 -17.81
C TYR A 600 28.59 -8.44 -16.83
N ASN A 601 29.79 -7.91 -17.07
CA ASN A 601 30.97 -8.19 -16.27
C ASN A 601 30.82 -7.70 -14.82
N ALA A 602 30.26 -6.50 -14.63
CA ALA A 602 29.99 -5.95 -13.29
C ALA A 602 29.03 -6.85 -12.49
N ARG A 603 27.97 -7.37 -13.13
CA ARG A 603 27.01 -8.27 -12.49
C ARG A 603 27.56 -9.68 -12.23
N ARG A 604 28.59 -10.12 -12.96
CA ARG A 604 29.28 -11.41 -12.80
C ARG A 604 30.55 -11.33 -11.95
N GLY A 605 30.75 -10.24 -11.20
CA GLY A 605 31.87 -10.09 -10.28
C GLY A 605 33.24 -10.03 -10.98
N GLY A 606 33.31 -9.55 -12.23
CA GLY A 606 34.56 -9.32 -12.94
C GLY A 606 35.17 -10.53 -13.64
N GLN A 607 34.45 -11.67 -13.71
CA GLN A 607 34.97 -12.92 -14.30
C GLN A 607 34.80 -13.02 -15.83
N ALA A 608 34.02 -12.14 -16.43
CA ALA A 608 33.76 -12.16 -17.86
C ALA A 608 34.92 -11.51 -18.64
N LYS A 609 35.17 -12.01 -19.84
CA LYS A 609 36.11 -11.42 -20.80
C LYS A 609 35.46 -11.24 -22.16
N LEU A 610 35.89 -10.18 -22.85
CA LEU A 610 35.54 -9.89 -24.23
C LEU A 610 36.78 -10.09 -25.10
N ILE A 611 36.71 -11.00 -26.07
CA ILE A 611 37.82 -11.29 -26.99
C ILE A 611 37.47 -10.74 -28.37
N ILE A 612 38.23 -9.78 -28.86
CA ILE A 612 38.10 -9.19 -30.19
C ILE A 612 39.22 -9.76 -31.06
N THR A 613 38.91 -10.71 -31.93
CA THR A 613 39.86 -11.36 -32.85
C THR A 613 39.76 -10.77 -34.23
N LEU A 614 40.87 -10.22 -34.72
CA LEU A 614 41.04 -9.68 -36.06
C LEU A 614 41.73 -10.71 -36.96
N ALA A 615 40.99 -11.31 -37.89
CA ALA A 615 41.50 -12.33 -38.80
C ALA A 615 41.68 -11.75 -40.21
N ALA A 616 42.93 -11.60 -40.65
CA ALA A 616 43.24 -11.11 -41.98
C ALA A 616 43.47 -12.25 -42.96
N TYR A 617 42.67 -12.30 -44.02
CA TYR A 617 42.75 -13.28 -45.08
C TYR A 617 43.54 -12.75 -46.29
N SER A 618 44.38 -13.62 -46.85
CA SER A 618 45.15 -13.36 -48.07
C SER A 618 44.55 -14.02 -49.32
N ASP A 619 45.15 -13.72 -50.47
CA ASP A 619 44.77 -14.28 -51.76
C ASP A 619 45.13 -15.78 -51.83
N VAL A 620 44.46 -16.57 -52.66
CA VAL A 620 44.79 -17.99 -52.92
C VAL A 620 45.97 -18.13 -53.89
N ARG A 621 46.30 -17.08 -54.66
CA ARG A 621 47.37 -17.10 -55.65
C ARG A 621 48.75 -17.01 -54.99
N PRO A 622 49.76 -17.77 -55.46
CA PRO A 622 51.12 -17.61 -54.99
C PRO A 622 51.69 -16.24 -55.39
N ILE A 623 52.47 -15.64 -54.50
CA ILE A 623 53.25 -14.44 -54.83
C ILE A 623 54.55 -14.91 -55.47
N LEU A 624 54.76 -14.56 -56.74
CA LEU A 624 55.94 -14.97 -57.50
C LEU A 624 57.13 -14.01 -57.30
N ARG A 625 56.85 -12.75 -56.93
CA ARG A 625 57.86 -11.71 -56.69
C ARG A 625 57.33 -10.70 -55.70
N GLY A 626 58.14 -10.36 -54.71
CA GLY A 626 57.85 -9.28 -53.77
C GLY A 626 58.48 -9.50 -52.40
N ASP A 627 58.65 -8.41 -51.68
CA ASP A 627 59.21 -8.34 -50.34
C ASP A 627 58.58 -7.17 -49.58
N TYR A 628 58.66 -7.21 -48.26
CA TYR A 628 58.13 -6.18 -47.38
C TYR A 628 59.00 -4.91 -47.45
N ARG A 629 58.44 -3.85 -48.03
CA ARG A 629 59.10 -2.55 -48.26
C ARG A 629 58.86 -1.50 -47.17
N GLY A 630 58.29 -1.87 -46.02
CA GLY A 630 58.16 -0.95 -44.89
C GLY A 630 59.52 -0.66 -44.25
N SER A 631 59.64 0.50 -43.61
CA SER A 631 60.87 0.92 -42.90
C SER A 631 61.06 0.21 -41.56
N ASP A 632 59.96 -0.23 -40.94
CA ASP A 632 59.96 -0.66 -39.55
C ASP A 632 59.92 -2.18 -39.44
N THR A 633 60.61 -2.73 -38.43
CA THR A 633 60.43 -4.13 -38.05
C THR A 633 59.08 -4.30 -37.37
N ILE A 634 58.24 -5.16 -37.92
CA ILE A 634 56.92 -5.47 -37.37
C ILE A 634 57.06 -6.57 -36.32
N ALA A 635 56.55 -6.32 -35.12
CA ALA A 635 56.53 -7.30 -34.04
C ALA A 635 55.18 -7.26 -33.30
N TYR A 636 54.55 -8.43 -33.12
CA TYR A 636 53.31 -8.59 -32.35
C TYR A 636 53.08 -10.06 -31.97
N ILE A 637 52.17 -10.29 -31.01
CA ILE A 637 51.65 -11.63 -30.70
C ILE A 637 50.48 -11.93 -31.62
N SER A 638 50.70 -12.84 -32.57
CA SER A 638 49.61 -13.39 -33.37
C SER A 638 48.80 -14.35 -32.53
N GLY A 639 47.47 -14.30 -32.64
CA GLY A 639 46.65 -15.23 -31.89
C GLY A 639 45.18 -15.27 -32.25
N SER A 640 44.55 -16.36 -31.81
CA SER A 640 43.12 -16.63 -31.99
C SER A 640 42.55 -17.35 -30.78
N TYR A 641 41.23 -17.23 -30.60
CA TYR A 641 40.49 -17.95 -29.59
C TYR A 641 39.93 -19.25 -30.16
N ASP A 642 40.32 -20.38 -29.57
CA ASP A 642 39.75 -21.69 -29.88
C ASP A 642 38.56 -21.94 -28.97
N SER A 643 37.35 -21.76 -29.52
CA SER A 643 36.11 -21.98 -28.76
C SER A 643 35.88 -23.42 -28.36
N THR A 644 36.44 -24.39 -29.09
CA THR A 644 36.26 -25.83 -28.79
C THR A 644 37.16 -26.23 -27.64
N ALA A 645 38.41 -25.81 -27.67
CA ALA A 645 39.39 -26.14 -26.64
C ALA A 645 39.47 -25.09 -25.52
N SER A 646 38.66 -24.03 -25.57
CA SER A 646 38.52 -22.99 -24.54
C SER A 646 39.85 -22.34 -24.12
N HIS A 647 40.76 -22.08 -25.08
CA HIS A 647 42.05 -21.46 -24.81
C HIS A 647 42.49 -20.52 -25.95
N LEU A 648 43.50 -19.70 -25.67
CA LEU A 648 44.14 -18.82 -26.66
C LEU A 648 45.28 -19.56 -27.36
N ARG A 649 45.31 -19.53 -28.68
CA ARG A 649 46.45 -19.98 -29.49
C ARG A 649 47.30 -18.77 -29.80
N LEU A 650 48.56 -18.74 -29.35
CA LEU A 650 49.42 -17.56 -29.40
C LEU A 650 50.79 -17.89 -30.01
N THR A 651 51.28 -17.06 -30.92
CA THR A 651 52.60 -17.17 -31.54
C THR A 651 53.25 -15.79 -31.67
N SER A 652 54.58 -15.72 -31.58
CA SER A 652 55.31 -14.46 -31.81
C SER A 652 55.57 -14.28 -33.30
N VAL A 653 55.31 -13.09 -33.82
CA VAL A 653 55.57 -12.73 -35.21
C VAL A 653 56.57 -11.58 -35.25
N ILE A 654 57.64 -11.75 -36.03
CA ILE A 654 58.65 -10.72 -36.30
C ILE A 654 58.91 -10.69 -37.81
N ILE A 655 58.69 -9.55 -38.46
CA ILE A 655 58.90 -9.36 -39.90
C ILE A 655 59.78 -8.14 -40.11
N ARG A 656 60.97 -8.34 -40.67
CA ARG A 656 61.97 -7.29 -40.91
C ARG A 656 61.81 -6.68 -42.31
N PRO A 657 62.21 -5.41 -42.53
CA PRO A 657 62.33 -4.85 -43.88
C PRO A 657 63.07 -5.79 -44.83
N GLY A 658 62.55 -5.98 -46.05
CA GLY A 658 63.06 -6.92 -47.04
C GLY A 658 62.63 -8.38 -46.87
N ALA A 659 61.78 -8.71 -45.88
CA ALA A 659 61.24 -10.06 -45.74
C ALA A 659 60.46 -10.47 -47.00
N SER A 660 60.74 -11.67 -47.50
CA SER A 660 60.11 -12.19 -48.71
C SER A 660 58.59 -12.30 -48.55
N LEU A 661 57.85 -11.83 -49.55
CA LEU A 661 56.42 -12.12 -49.69
C LEU A 661 56.18 -13.35 -50.59
N VAL A 662 57.23 -13.90 -51.21
CA VAL A 662 57.15 -15.03 -52.13
C VAL A 662 56.79 -16.31 -51.39
N GLY A 663 55.77 -17.02 -51.88
CA GLY A 663 55.29 -18.26 -51.29
C GLY A 663 53.95 -18.71 -51.86
N ALA A 664 53.63 -19.99 -51.66
CA ALA A 664 52.34 -20.58 -52.05
C ALA A 664 51.23 -20.36 -51.02
N ASP A 665 51.59 -19.96 -49.79
CA ASP A 665 50.68 -19.82 -48.66
C ASP A 665 50.38 -18.37 -48.25
N ASN A 666 51.08 -17.40 -48.84
CA ASN A 666 50.95 -15.98 -48.52
C ASN A 666 51.03 -15.70 -47.01
N ASP A 667 51.78 -16.52 -46.26
CA ASP A 667 51.84 -16.48 -44.79
C ASP A 667 52.41 -15.14 -44.29
N THR A 668 53.54 -14.70 -44.83
CA THR A 668 54.13 -13.41 -44.47
C THR A 668 53.20 -12.24 -44.80
N LEU A 669 52.50 -12.30 -45.95
CA LEU A 669 51.55 -11.26 -46.33
C LEU A 669 50.32 -11.22 -45.41
N SER A 670 49.77 -12.38 -45.04
CA SER A 670 48.60 -12.44 -44.14
C SER A 670 48.94 -11.92 -42.75
N LYS A 671 50.14 -12.22 -42.23
CA LYS A 671 50.66 -11.67 -40.97
C LYS A 671 50.84 -10.15 -41.01
N LEU A 672 51.40 -9.63 -42.11
CA LEU A 672 51.49 -8.18 -42.30
C LEU A 672 50.09 -7.55 -42.36
N ARG A 673 49.16 -8.12 -43.13
CA ARG A 673 47.77 -7.65 -43.19
C ARG A 673 47.10 -7.70 -41.82
N ALA A 674 47.28 -8.75 -41.04
CA ALA A 674 46.74 -8.81 -39.68
C ALA A 674 47.26 -7.65 -38.82
N TYR A 675 48.57 -7.39 -38.85
CA TYR A 675 49.17 -6.28 -38.13
C TYR A 675 48.62 -4.92 -38.58
N PHE A 676 48.69 -4.61 -39.88
CA PHE A 676 48.27 -3.31 -40.40
C PHE A 676 46.75 -3.12 -40.33
N GLY A 677 45.96 -4.18 -40.47
CA GLY A 677 44.52 -4.20 -40.25
C GLY A 677 44.13 -3.86 -38.83
N PHE A 678 44.74 -4.54 -37.84
CA PHE A 678 44.53 -4.23 -36.44
C PHE A 678 44.95 -2.80 -36.10
N ARG A 679 46.10 -2.35 -36.61
CA ARG A 679 46.59 -0.98 -36.37
C ARG A 679 45.63 0.05 -36.95
N GLU A 680 45.05 -0.21 -38.12
CA GLU A 680 44.08 0.70 -38.73
C GLU A 680 42.79 0.75 -37.91
N LEU A 681 42.20 -0.40 -37.56
CA LEU A 681 41.00 -0.44 -36.72
C LEU A 681 41.24 0.22 -35.34
N LEU A 682 42.41 -0.01 -34.74
CA LEU A 682 42.75 0.57 -33.45
C LEU A 682 42.70 2.11 -33.46
N GLN A 683 43.06 2.76 -34.58
CA GLN A 683 42.96 4.22 -34.70
C GLN A 683 41.51 4.70 -34.58
N TYR A 684 40.56 3.96 -35.15
CA TYR A 684 39.13 4.28 -35.05
C TYR A 684 38.61 4.03 -33.64
N LEU A 685 38.93 2.87 -33.05
CA LEU A 685 38.54 2.54 -31.67
C LEU A 685 39.08 3.56 -30.65
N GLN A 686 40.31 4.06 -30.83
CA GLN A 686 40.92 5.02 -29.91
C GLN A 686 40.31 6.43 -29.96
N ARG A 687 39.53 6.77 -30.99
CA ARG A 687 38.78 8.04 -31.06
C ARG A 687 37.59 8.04 -30.11
N ASP A 688 37.06 6.87 -29.79
CA ASP A 688 35.96 6.73 -28.85
C ASP A 688 36.41 6.92 -27.40
N SER A 689 35.61 7.65 -26.63
CA SER A 689 35.96 8.03 -25.26
C SER A 689 35.92 6.86 -24.28
N LEU A 690 34.99 5.91 -24.46
CA LEU A 690 34.88 4.72 -23.62
C LEU A 690 36.07 3.80 -23.85
N PHE A 691 36.39 3.48 -25.10
CA PHE A 691 37.55 2.65 -25.44
C PHE A 691 38.86 3.25 -24.93
N ALA A 692 39.07 4.56 -25.14
CA ALA A 692 40.25 5.26 -24.66
C ALA A 692 40.35 5.24 -23.12
N ALA A 693 39.23 5.39 -22.41
CA ALA A 693 39.20 5.30 -20.94
C ALA A 693 39.57 3.89 -20.45
N LEU A 694 38.94 2.85 -21.01
CA LEU A 694 39.24 1.45 -20.69
C LEU A 694 40.71 1.12 -20.95
N ARG A 695 41.27 1.64 -22.05
CA ARG A 695 42.69 1.47 -22.38
C ARG A 695 43.60 2.12 -21.33
N ARG A 696 43.33 3.36 -20.93
CA ARG A 696 44.09 4.06 -19.87
C ARG A 696 44.02 3.35 -18.52
N GLN A 697 42.88 2.72 -18.23
CA GLN A 697 42.66 1.94 -17.01
C GLN A 697 43.29 0.53 -17.05
N GLY A 698 44.01 0.18 -18.12
CA GLY A 698 44.64 -1.14 -18.27
C GLY A 698 43.63 -2.28 -18.50
N GLN A 699 42.39 -1.96 -18.88
CA GLN A 699 41.33 -2.96 -19.10
C GLN A 699 41.35 -3.59 -20.49
N ILE A 700 42.24 -3.16 -21.37
CA ILE A 700 42.40 -3.65 -22.74
C ILE A 700 43.85 -4.11 -22.97
N LEU A 701 44.03 -5.34 -23.41
CA LEU A 701 45.32 -5.93 -23.78
C LEU A 701 45.41 -6.06 -25.30
N LEU A 702 46.43 -5.43 -25.89
CA LEU A 702 46.64 -5.41 -27.33
C LEU A 702 47.75 -6.41 -27.76
N PRO A 703 47.73 -6.90 -29.02
CA PRO A 703 48.75 -7.82 -29.55
C PRO A 703 50.18 -7.27 -29.51
N THR A 704 50.33 -5.95 -29.40
CA THR A 704 51.61 -5.22 -29.43
C THR A 704 52.08 -4.75 -28.06
N ASP A 705 51.33 -5.05 -27.00
CA ASP A 705 51.67 -4.61 -25.63
C ASP A 705 52.80 -5.43 -25.00
N VAL A 706 53.12 -6.58 -25.59
CA VAL A 706 54.07 -7.57 -25.07
C VAL A 706 54.80 -8.25 -26.23
N THR A 707 55.93 -8.88 -25.93
CA THR A 707 56.81 -9.49 -26.93
C THR A 707 56.78 -11.02 -26.95
N THR A 708 56.25 -11.67 -25.89
CA THR A 708 56.19 -13.12 -25.80
C THR A 708 54.76 -13.64 -25.55
N PRO A 709 54.42 -14.84 -26.09
CA PRO A 709 53.12 -15.48 -25.82
C PRO A 709 52.84 -15.73 -24.32
N ALA A 710 53.88 -16.11 -23.57
CA ALA A 710 53.75 -16.38 -22.13
C ALA A 710 53.35 -15.11 -21.35
N GLU A 711 53.94 -13.97 -21.69
CA GLU A 711 53.60 -12.69 -21.07
C GLU A 711 52.18 -12.23 -21.46
N PHE A 712 51.78 -12.43 -22.72
CA PHE A 712 50.42 -12.15 -23.16
C PHE A 712 49.40 -12.96 -22.36
N LEU A 713 49.63 -14.27 -22.19
CA LEU A 713 48.76 -15.15 -21.44
C LEU A 713 48.67 -14.76 -19.96
N ARG A 714 49.78 -14.35 -19.34
CA ARG A 714 49.77 -13.86 -17.96
C ARG A 714 48.91 -12.60 -17.80
N ARG A 715 49.11 -11.60 -18.67
CA ARG A 715 48.34 -10.34 -18.62
C ARG A 715 46.87 -10.53 -18.99
N SER A 716 46.57 -11.49 -19.87
CA SER A 716 45.20 -11.75 -20.30
C SER A 716 44.33 -12.27 -19.15
N GLN A 717 44.91 -12.92 -18.14
CA GLN A 717 44.18 -13.35 -16.93
C GLN A 717 43.59 -12.17 -16.16
N GLN A 718 44.30 -11.06 -16.06
CA GLN A 718 43.91 -9.88 -15.29
C GLN A 718 43.14 -8.84 -16.11
N THR A 719 43.16 -8.98 -17.43
CA THR A 719 42.56 -8.00 -18.33
C THR A 719 41.19 -8.49 -18.83
N PRO A 720 40.11 -7.69 -18.73
CA PRO A 720 38.77 -8.10 -19.17
C PRO A 720 38.61 -8.07 -20.70
N ILE A 721 39.31 -7.20 -21.43
CA ILE A 721 39.16 -7.09 -22.89
C ILE A 721 40.48 -7.46 -23.56
N LEU A 722 40.42 -8.45 -24.46
CA LEU A 722 41.57 -8.97 -25.19
C LEU A 722 41.40 -8.67 -26.67
N VAL A 723 42.39 -8.02 -27.28
CA VAL A 723 42.44 -7.84 -28.73
C VAL A 723 43.49 -8.80 -29.29
N LEU A 724 43.11 -9.59 -30.29
CA LEU A 724 43.95 -10.58 -30.95
C LEU A 724 44.03 -10.25 -32.44
N ALA A 725 45.15 -10.56 -33.08
CA ALA A 725 45.32 -10.41 -34.53
C ALA A 725 45.92 -11.70 -35.11
N GLU A 726 45.36 -12.20 -36.21
CA GLU A 726 45.76 -13.47 -36.83
C GLU A 726 45.84 -13.31 -38.35
N GLY A 727 46.98 -13.71 -38.93
CA GLY A 727 47.13 -13.85 -40.38
C GLY A 727 46.66 -15.23 -40.81
N ARG A 728 45.72 -15.29 -41.76
CA ARG A 728 45.21 -16.53 -42.36
C ARG A 728 45.56 -16.57 -43.85
N GLN A 729 45.99 -17.75 -44.31
CA GLN A 729 46.47 -17.98 -45.66
C GLN A 729 45.43 -17.61 -46.74
N TYR A 730 44.29 -18.31 -46.81
CA TYR A 730 43.14 -17.94 -47.64
C TYR A 730 41.87 -18.56 -47.05
N ASP A 731 40.71 -18.05 -47.46
CA ASP A 731 39.42 -18.62 -47.06
C ASP A 731 38.95 -19.65 -48.11
N PRO A 732 38.94 -20.97 -47.80
CA PRO A 732 38.51 -21.99 -48.75
C PRO A 732 37.00 -21.95 -49.03
N THR A 733 36.22 -21.24 -48.20
CA THR A 733 34.76 -21.16 -48.36
C THR A 733 34.33 -20.13 -49.40
N VAL A 734 35.24 -19.24 -49.82
CA VAL A 734 34.97 -18.21 -50.80
C VAL A 734 35.51 -18.67 -52.16
N VAL A 735 34.60 -18.96 -53.10
CA VAL A 735 34.95 -19.36 -54.47
C VAL A 735 35.12 -18.10 -55.33
N PRO A 736 36.32 -17.81 -55.86
CA PRO A 736 36.50 -16.64 -56.71
C PRO A 736 35.83 -16.83 -58.07
N ARG A 737 35.05 -15.86 -58.55
CA ARG A 737 34.72 -15.79 -59.98
C ARG A 737 35.94 -15.31 -60.77
N LYS A 738 36.55 -16.20 -61.55
CA LYS A 738 37.67 -15.90 -62.45
C LYS A 738 37.16 -15.39 -63.79
N TRP A 739 37.12 -14.08 -63.96
CA TRP A 739 37.22 -13.47 -65.29
C TRP A 739 38.60 -12.82 -65.32
N GLY A 740 39.46 -13.19 -66.28
CA GLY A 740 40.79 -12.58 -66.39
C GLY A 740 40.69 -11.07 -66.51
N TYR A 741 41.77 -10.33 -66.25
CA TYR A 741 41.80 -8.90 -66.53
C TYR A 741 41.69 -8.69 -68.06
N ILE A 742 40.49 -8.41 -68.55
CA ILE A 742 40.09 -8.22 -69.93
C ILE A 742 39.31 -6.90 -69.95
N ASP A 743 39.98 -5.81 -70.32
CA ASP A 743 39.51 -4.43 -70.58
C ASP A 743 37.99 -4.26 -70.89
N ARG A 744 37.12 -4.52 -69.90
CA ARG A 744 35.65 -4.52 -69.95
C ARG A 744 35.13 -3.63 -68.83
N GLU A 745 33.89 -3.15 -68.93
CA GLU A 745 33.27 -2.33 -67.87
C GLU A 745 33.22 -3.04 -66.51
N ASP A 746 33.26 -4.38 -66.51
CA ASP A 746 33.21 -5.24 -65.33
C ASP A 746 34.53 -5.99 -65.08
N ASP A 747 35.69 -5.35 -65.28
CA ASP A 747 37.04 -5.98 -65.19
C ASP A 747 37.46 -6.41 -63.76
N PHE A 748 36.47 -6.64 -62.90
CA PHE A 748 36.61 -6.92 -61.49
C PHE A 748 36.83 -8.41 -61.25
N TYR A 749 38.03 -8.74 -60.81
CA TYR A 749 38.25 -10.00 -60.11
C TYR A 749 37.46 -9.92 -58.79
N GLU A 750 36.37 -10.68 -58.63
CA GLU A 750 35.61 -10.79 -57.37
C GLU A 750 36.49 -11.32 -56.19
N LEU A 751 37.79 -11.57 -56.38
CA LEU A 751 38.80 -11.82 -55.35
C LEU A 751 38.99 -10.68 -54.33
N ASP A 752 38.43 -9.50 -54.54
CA ASP A 752 38.48 -8.46 -53.50
C ASP A 752 37.70 -8.85 -52.24
N ILE A 753 36.73 -9.78 -52.34
CA ILE A 753 36.06 -10.38 -51.17
C ILE A 753 36.91 -11.44 -50.46
N VAL A 754 37.99 -11.95 -51.07
CA VAL A 754 38.89 -12.92 -50.41
C VAL A 754 39.99 -12.24 -49.57
N ARG A 755 40.34 -10.99 -49.90
CA ARG A 755 41.40 -10.21 -49.24
C ARG A 755 40.77 -9.23 -48.26
N ARG A 756 40.54 -9.68 -47.03
CA ARG A 756 39.76 -8.91 -46.06
C ARG A 756 40.21 -9.14 -44.63
N LEU A 757 39.77 -8.24 -43.77
CA LEU A 757 39.86 -8.36 -42.33
C LEU A 757 38.47 -8.69 -41.78
N ASP A 758 38.31 -9.90 -41.28
CA ASP A 758 37.13 -10.31 -40.53
C ASP A 758 37.37 -10.04 -39.03
N VAL A 759 36.34 -9.62 -38.32
CA VAL A 759 36.41 -9.40 -36.86
C VAL A 759 35.40 -10.27 -36.15
N PHE A 760 35.86 -11.01 -35.16
CA PHE A 760 35.04 -11.83 -34.28
C PHE A 760 35.12 -11.26 -32.87
N VAL A 761 33.97 -11.05 -32.23
CA VAL A 761 33.93 -10.64 -30.83
C VAL A 761 33.23 -11.74 -30.04
N ASP A 762 33.96 -12.41 -29.16
CA ASP A 762 33.47 -13.52 -28.35
C ASP A 762 33.37 -13.10 -26.87
N LEU A 763 32.22 -13.40 -26.26
CA LEU A 763 32.02 -13.29 -24.82
C LEU A 763 32.37 -14.62 -24.15
N VAL A 764 33.29 -14.58 -23.18
CA VAL A 764 33.76 -15.76 -22.44
C VAL A 764 33.82 -15.48 -20.93
N GLU A 765 33.90 -16.51 -20.11
CA GLU A 765 34.17 -16.43 -18.67
C GLU A 765 35.47 -17.17 -18.36
N ALA A 766 36.27 -16.60 -17.46
CA ALA A 766 37.49 -17.24 -16.98
C ALA A 766 37.16 -18.28 -15.91
N GLN A 767 37.56 -19.52 -16.15
CA GLN A 767 37.45 -20.62 -15.17
C GLN A 767 38.82 -21.26 -15.01
N GLY A 768 39.61 -20.72 -14.08
CA GLY A 768 41.04 -21.05 -13.96
C GLY A 768 41.81 -20.57 -15.19
N SER A 769 42.50 -21.48 -15.89
CA SER A 769 43.22 -21.19 -17.13
C SER A 769 42.36 -21.27 -18.39
N LEU A 770 41.12 -21.76 -18.29
CA LEU A 770 40.21 -21.93 -19.42
C LEU A 770 39.33 -20.70 -19.62
N LEU A 771 39.03 -20.41 -20.88
CA LEU A 771 38.12 -19.37 -21.34
C LEU A 771 36.90 -20.04 -21.97
N ARG A 772 35.85 -20.25 -21.17
CA ARG A 772 34.64 -20.96 -21.62
C ARG A 772 33.55 -19.97 -22.01
N LYS A 773 32.67 -20.38 -22.91
CA LYS A 773 31.45 -19.60 -23.16
C LYS A 773 30.60 -19.55 -21.87
N PRO A 774 29.99 -18.40 -21.54
CA PRO A 774 29.14 -18.31 -20.37
C PRO A 774 27.92 -19.24 -20.49
N PRO A 775 27.24 -19.58 -19.39
CA PRO A 775 26.02 -20.40 -19.43
C PRO A 775 24.93 -19.84 -20.34
N CYS A 776 24.79 -18.50 -20.42
CA CYS A 776 23.84 -17.84 -21.34
C CYS A 776 24.20 -18.00 -22.83
N CYS A 777 25.34 -18.63 -23.12
CA CYS A 777 25.89 -18.82 -24.44
C CYS A 777 26.06 -20.29 -24.83
N MET A 778 25.62 -21.20 -23.96
CA MET A 778 25.52 -22.62 -24.29
C MET A 778 24.13 -22.88 -24.90
N PRO A 779 24.05 -23.63 -26.01
CA PRO A 779 22.79 -23.96 -26.68
C PRO A 779 21.87 -24.85 -25.84
#